data_AF-A0A814P2S0-F1
#
_entry.id   AF-A0A814P2S0-F1
#
_cell.length_a   1.000
_cell.length_b   1.000
_cell.length_c   1.000
_cell.angle_alpha   90.00
_cell.angle_beta   90.00
_cell.angle_gamma   90.00
#
_symmetry.space_group_name_H-M   'P 1'
#
loop_
_entity.id
_entity.type
_entity.pdbx_description
1 polymer ?
#
loop_
_entity_poly.entity_id
_entity_poly.type
_entity_poly.pdbx_seq_one_letter_code
_entity_poly.pdbx_strand_id
1 'polypeptide(L)'
;CLSKDGLYPEEHRLRPISLLPNIGKWMERIMHQRILKWCEQNNIYVDEQSGFTLGRRLQTRILSLIEELRITTAANNRPALVIFVDFLSAFDKMWFPALMKNLIMLDMPLDLVKWIYSWLNGRTMSVYHGDEVSRTIQIFVGAPQGSILAATLFRLHVHFLPKSLVQSINHLFADDLAIVLQGSLDKRFSENIIELENLANKILKQLEKFADDNILPVNVLKTKAMLVHNVVKVRYPKLLYKNVVIEFVKVFKYLGVIICMKLGWGNIIKDRLMKIRKVYAGLRVISKTIPIAEIKMRKIAFLAYALPQFIWLFPLWFYFTEKQQIEIENVFCTGLRIIYNLQGWDDITTHVLTCEFSLKDFLFRYWKKFNKHLNESVEALLYQQTFGGAGHVIPMFELAKAMKNHNVTFLTQQTAQVYIDFKPYSSSSFRVVYSSDSPDALAMEKNNEQQAMSYFSNYSFFDALPYFIPLLGQMIISLLNKTIHILTFERFDVIVADLMIVGVPILCEKANTHCVTLSTSELPSILDFNLPNIFSLVTSKELTQITHRIYNAAFTMRLITKLMQKSASAFYTLFQSLPRIPGPFHDSFTPTNLLFSKSKSLKLVGMPPSFFTSSYSHHYTKYLGVFINETVVDNVDNDLTSWMKSKSRSSIIYGAFGSTSVIPLDRMYNLISGLAAFLLKEGDSSLLLAFRNTNYDTYQTVLKELDNDNFRDLLNNDKRVRIENRFVQQKWILQQNSVKMFLSHCGMGSSLEALYFNKSILCMPFSMEQFANAITIENLGVGESLFVPPSAVQSLISPYDFAKYTFTASRVIGKISALWMNVTYEKAVRLMSLEMKHAGGLKRAVEEIEFFVNLDGDLDRFTPFQSTLSLYQRYMLDLLLVLVVLPGAIITYIILKCYKRRRKEKTE
;
A
#
# COMPACT_ATOMS: atom_id res chain seq x y z
N CYS A 1 -44.46 13.10 18.85
CA CYS A 1 -43.91 12.88 17.49
C CYS A 1 -42.92 13.99 17.14
N LEU A 2 -41.97 13.76 16.23
CA LEU A 2 -41.10 14.82 15.69
C LEU A 2 -41.62 15.30 14.33
N SER A 3 -41.59 16.62 14.12
CA SER A 3 -41.85 17.25 12.81
C SER A 3 -40.67 17.00 11.85
N LYS A 4 -40.95 16.66 10.59
CA LYS A 4 -39.93 16.56 9.54
C LYS A 4 -39.43 17.93 9.03
N ASP A 5 -40.25 18.99 9.09
CA ASP A 5 -39.87 20.36 8.70
C ASP A 5 -40.80 21.40 9.38
N GLY A 6 -40.23 22.43 10.03
CA GLY A 6 -40.97 23.58 10.57
C GLY A 6 -41.69 23.37 11.90
N LEU A 7 -42.15 24.48 12.50
CA LEU A 7 -42.83 24.55 13.81
C LEU A 7 -44.25 23.94 13.81
N TYR A 8 -44.90 23.84 12.64
CA TYR A 8 -46.28 23.34 12.50
C TYR A 8 -46.33 22.20 11.45
N PRO A 9 -46.27 20.92 11.86
CA PRO A 9 -46.27 19.78 10.94
C PRO A 9 -47.68 19.39 10.44
N GLU A 10 -47.79 19.06 9.16
CA GLU A 10 -48.91 18.29 8.60
C GLU A 10 -48.86 16.81 9.05
N GLU A 11 -50.01 16.14 9.19
CA GLU A 11 -50.14 14.78 9.79
C GLU A 11 -49.18 13.73 9.20
N HIS A 12 -48.98 13.72 7.87
CA HIS A 12 -48.09 12.77 7.18
C HIS A 12 -46.58 13.05 7.37
N ARG A 13 -46.23 14.07 8.16
CA ARG A 13 -44.86 14.52 8.40
C ARG A 13 -44.40 14.33 9.85
N LEU A 14 -45.20 13.66 10.66
CA LEU A 14 -44.88 13.29 12.03
C LEU A 14 -44.16 11.94 12.10
N ARG A 15 -43.06 11.86 12.86
CA ARG A 15 -42.39 10.58 13.21
C ARG A 15 -42.78 10.15 14.62
N PRO A 16 -43.36 8.95 14.82
CA PRO A 16 -43.63 8.41 16.15
C PRO A 16 -42.32 8.05 16.84
N ILE A 17 -42.15 8.43 18.12
CA ILE A 17 -41.00 8.02 18.93
C ILE A 17 -41.49 7.04 19.99
N SER A 18 -40.84 5.89 20.08
CA SER A 18 -41.06 4.93 21.15
C SER A 18 -40.05 5.17 22.27
N LEU A 19 -40.50 5.75 23.38
CA LEU A 19 -39.67 5.89 24.58
C LEU A 19 -39.74 4.61 25.41
N LEU A 20 -38.65 3.85 25.40
CA LEU A 20 -38.55 2.62 26.20
C LEU A 20 -38.34 2.94 27.69
N PRO A 21 -38.87 2.11 28.62
CA PRO A 21 -38.55 2.20 30.03
C PRO A 21 -37.06 1.97 30.27
N ASN A 22 -36.52 2.51 31.37
CA ASN A 22 -35.08 2.46 31.64
C ASN A 22 -34.54 1.02 31.64
N ILE A 23 -35.18 0.10 32.36
CA ILE A 23 -34.80 -1.33 32.40
C ILE A 23 -34.79 -1.94 30.98
N GLY A 24 -35.77 -1.59 30.14
CA GLY A 24 -35.82 -2.03 28.74
C GLY A 24 -34.60 -1.57 27.94
N LYS A 25 -34.16 -0.32 28.13
CA LYS A 25 -32.94 0.21 27.48
C LYS A 25 -31.68 -0.54 27.91
N TRP A 26 -31.56 -0.90 29.20
CA TRP A 26 -30.43 -1.70 29.70
C TRP A 26 -30.43 -3.08 29.06
N MET A 27 -31.58 -3.76 29.04
CA MET A 27 -31.70 -5.09 28.47
C MET A 27 -31.43 -5.09 26.96
N GLU A 28 -31.95 -4.10 26.22
CA GLU A 28 -31.65 -3.93 24.80
C GLU A 28 -30.17 -3.72 24.54
N ARG A 29 -29.45 -2.96 25.37
CA ARG A 29 -28.01 -2.77 25.20
C ARG A 29 -27.23 -4.07 25.37
N ILE A 30 -27.58 -4.88 26.38
CA ILE A 30 -26.94 -6.18 26.62
C ILE A 30 -27.20 -7.10 25.42
N MET A 31 -28.45 -7.21 24.96
CA MET A 31 -28.79 -8.07 23.83
C MET A 31 -28.19 -7.57 22.52
N HIS A 32 -28.17 -6.25 22.31
CA HIS A 32 -27.52 -5.64 21.16
C HIS A 32 -26.04 -6.00 21.09
N GLN A 33 -25.31 -5.92 22.21
CA GLN A 33 -23.89 -6.34 22.27
C GLN A 33 -23.72 -7.83 21.96
N ARG A 34 -24.60 -8.70 22.49
CA ARG A 34 -24.56 -10.14 22.20
C ARG A 34 -24.81 -10.43 20.72
N ILE A 35 -25.80 -9.77 20.11
CA ILE A 35 -26.11 -9.92 18.69
C ILE A 35 -24.98 -9.39 17.82
N LEU A 36 -24.39 -8.22 18.15
CA LEU A 36 -23.25 -7.69 17.39
C LEU A 36 -22.05 -8.63 17.46
N LYS A 37 -21.71 -9.14 18.65
CA LYS A 37 -20.65 -10.13 18.82
C LYS A 37 -20.92 -11.39 18.00
N TRP A 38 -22.16 -11.88 18.00
CA TRP A 38 -22.54 -13.03 17.17
C TRP A 38 -22.41 -12.71 15.68
N CYS A 39 -22.88 -11.55 15.22
CA CYS A 39 -22.75 -11.12 13.82
C CYS A 39 -21.28 -11.04 13.38
N GLU A 40 -20.40 -10.53 14.25
CA GLU A 40 -18.95 -10.44 14.03
C GLU A 40 -18.32 -11.83 13.93
N GLN A 41 -18.61 -12.71 14.88
CA GLN A 41 -18.07 -14.08 14.91
C GLN A 41 -18.49 -14.93 13.69
N ASN A 42 -19.64 -14.64 13.10
CA ASN A 42 -20.21 -15.39 11.98
C ASN A 42 -20.11 -14.65 10.64
N ASN A 43 -19.36 -13.54 10.55
CA ASN A 43 -19.17 -12.75 9.34
C ASN A 43 -20.49 -12.36 8.62
N ILE A 44 -21.51 -11.95 9.39
CA ILE A 44 -22.84 -11.62 8.87
C ILE A 44 -22.86 -10.26 8.14
N TYR A 45 -21.78 -9.48 8.23
CA TYR A 45 -21.73 -8.15 7.61
C TYR A 45 -21.40 -8.24 6.12
N VAL A 46 -22.30 -7.71 5.30
CA VAL A 46 -22.17 -7.57 3.84
C VAL A 46 -21.55 -6.23 3.48
N ASP A 47 -20.63 -6.21 2.51
CA ASP A 47 -19.88 -5.03 2.10
C ASP A 47 -20.71 -3.94 1.42
N GLU A 48 -21.92 -4.29 1.01
CA GLU A 48 -22.85 -3.38 0.34
C GLU A 48 -23.57 -2.45 1.32
N GLN A 49 -23.65 -2.77 2.62
CA GLN A 49 -24.42 -2.01 3.61
C GLN A 49 -23.54 -1.20 4.58
N SER A 50 -23.62 0.13 4.50
CA SER A 50 -22.90 1.05 5.40
C SER A 50 -23.75 1.62 6.52
N GLY A 51 -25.09 1.61 6.40
CA GLY A 51 -25.96 2.11 7.46
C GLY A 51 -25.94 1.19 8.68
N PHE A 52 -25.97 1.79 9.87
CA PHE A 52 -25.95 1.10 11.17
C PHE A 52 -24.82 0.07 11.31
N THR A 53 -23.72 0.25 10.58
CA THR A 53 -22.58 -0.66 10.59
C THR A 53 -21.39 0.03 11.23
N LEU A 54 -20.84 -0.61 12.26
CA LEU A 54 -19.64 -0.14 12.94
C LEU A 54 -18.51 -0.02 11.92
N GLY A 55 -17.69 1.02 12.01
CA GLY A 55 -16.59 1.21 11.04
C GLY A 55 -16.99 1.89 9.73
N ARG A 56 -18.30 2.05 9.44
CA ARG A 56 -18.78 2.60 8.16
C ARG A 56 -19.44 3.96 8.35
N ARG A 57 -19.23 4.86 7.38
CA ARG A 57 -19.78 6.22 7.41
C ARG A 57 -20.59 6.52 6.16
N LEU A 58 -21.46 7.51 6.26
CA LEU A 58 -22.20 8.02 5.11
C LEU A 58 -21.24 8.47 4.00
N GLN A 59 -20.16 9.15 4.35
CA GLN A 59 -19.19 9.67 3.39
C GLN A 59 -18.42 8.55 2.65
N THR A 60 -18.09 7.44 3.32
CA THR A 60 -17.41 6.32 2.66
C THR A 60 -18.32 5.69 1.62
N ARG A 61 -19.62 5.49 1.94
CA ARG A 61 -20.60 4.96 0.98
C ARG A 61 -20.79 5.86 -0.25
N ILE A 62 -20.82 7.18 -0.05
CA ILE A 62 -20.91 8.15 -1.15
C ILE A 62 -19.65 8.12 -2.01
N LEU A 63 -18.47 8.08 -1.38
CA LEU A 63 -17.19 7.99 -2.09
C LEU A 63 -17.11 6.71 -2.93
N SER A 64 -17.44 5.55 -2.36
CA SER A 64 -17.47 4.28 -3.08
C SER A 64 -18.41 4.34 -4.29
N LEU A 65 -19.62 4.88 -4.13
CA LEU A 65 -20.57 5.04 -5.23
C LEU A 65 -20.00 5.96 -6.32
N ILE A 66 -19.48 7.14 -5.96
CA ILE A 66 -18.98 8.09 -6.95
C ILE A 66 -17.75 7.53 -7.68
N GLU A 67 -16.85 6.85 -6.98
CA GLU A 67 -15.67 6.26 -7.59
C GLU A 67 -16.03 5.12 -8.54
N GLU A 68 -17.01 4.28 -8.19
CA GLU A 68 -17.53 3.24 -9.09
C GLU A 68 -18.04 3.84 -10.40
N LEU A 69 -18.79 4.94 -10.31
CA LEU A 69 -19.29 5.67 -11.48
C LEU A 69 -18.16 6.30 -12.27
N ARG A 70 -17.19 6.94 -11.59
CA ARG A 70 -16.06 7.61 -12.22
C ARG A 70 -15.14 6.61 -12.93
N ILE A 71 -14.80 5.47 -12.32
CA ILE A 71 -14.01 4.41 -12.95
C ILE A 71 -14.75 3.90 -14.20
N THR A 72 -16.04 3.61 -14.07
CA THR A 72 -16.87 3.14 -15.19
C THR A 72 -16.87 4.14 -16.34
N THR A 73 -17.14 5.42 -16.07
CA THR A 73 -17.37 6.39 -17.15
C THR A 73 -16.12 7.14 -17.61
N ALA A 74 -15.23 7.52 -16.70
CA ALA A 74 -14.07 8.36 -17.02
C ALA A 74 -12.82 7.53 -17.34
N ALA A 75 -12.55 6.45 -16.60
CA ALA A 75 -11.40 5.59 -16.87
C ALA A 75 -11.69 4.58 -17.98
N ASN A 76 -12.86 3.95 -17.95
CA ASN A 76 -13.21 2.85 -18.86
C ASN A 76 -14.11 3.27 -20.03
N ASN A 77 -14.47 4.56 -20.13
CA ASN A 77 -15.24 5.15 -21.22
C ASN A 77 -16.56 4.43 -21.58
N ARG A 78 -17.24 3.84 -20.60
CA ARG A 78 -18.52 3.11 -20.77
C ARG A 78 -19.66 3.78 -19.97
N PRO A 79 -20.94 3.65 -20.38
CA PRO A 79 -22.04 4.22 -19.62
C PRO A 79 -22.22 3.50 -18.26
N ALA A 80 -22.60 4.26 -17.24
CA ALA A 80 -23.06 3.71 -15.96
C ALA A 80 -24.51 4.14 -15.71
N LEU A 81 -25.37 3.18 -15.39
CA LEU A 81 -26.75 3.44 -14.99
C LEU A 81 -26.87 3.27 -13.47
N VAL A 82 -27.41 4.27 -12.80
CA VAL A 82 -27.68 4.23 -11.36
C VAL A 82 -29.17 4.36 -11.11
N ILE A 83 -29.72 3.50 -10.27
CA ILE A 83 -31.12 3.57 -9.82
C ILE A 83 -31.10 3.83 -8.32
N PHE A 84 -31.58 5.00 -7.91
CA PHE A 84 -31.77 5.38 -6.52
C PHE A 84 -33.16 4.96 -6.09
N VAL A 85 -33.25 3.99 -5.19
CA VAL A 85 -34.49 3.39 -4.71
C VAL A 85 -34.84 3.97 -3.34
N ASP A 86 -36.08 4.42 -3.20
CA ASP A 86 -36.67 4.90 -1.93
C ASP A 86 -37.74 3.89 -1.51
N PHE A 87 -37.68 3.38 -0.28
CA PHE A 87 -38.70 2.50 0.27
C PHE A 87 -39.73 3.30 1.08
N LEU A 88 -41.01 2.88 1.04
CA LEU A 88 -42.08 3.54 1.78
C LEU A 88 -42.00 3.19 3.27
N SER A 89 -41.48 4.12 4.08
CA SER A 89 -41.41 3.99 5.54
C SER A 89 -40.78 2.66 6.00
N ALA A 90 -39.61 2.34 5.47
CA ALA A 90 -38.95 1.04 5.62
C ALA A 90 -38.88 0.53 7.07
N PHE A 91 -38.50 1.41 8.02
CA PHE A 91 -38.43 1.07 9.44
C PHE A 91 -39.78 0.71 10.05
N ASP A 92 -40.85 1.40 9.65
CA ASP A 92 -42.22 1.16 10.13
C ASP A 92 -42.82 -0.11 9.50
N LYS A 93 -42.24 -0.58 8.40
CA LYS A 93 -42.69 -1.77 7.65
C LYS A 93 -41.84 -3.02 7.88
N MET A 94 -40.88 -2.99 8.79
CA MET A 94 -40.07 -4.17 9.14
C MET A 94 -41.00 -5.31 9.61
N TRP A 95 -41.19 -6.31 8.75
CA TRP A 95 -42.16 -7.38 8.98
C TRP A 95 -41.55 -8.50 9.82
N PHE A 96 -42.14 -8.80 10.99
CA PHE A 96 -41.51 -9.70 11.97
C PHE A 96 -41.34 -11.14 11.44
N PRO A 97 -42.30 -11.76 10.74
CA PRO A 97 -42.11 -13.09 10.16
C PRO A 97 -40.94 -13.17 9.18
N ALA A 98 -40.77 -12.20 8.27
CA ALA A 98 -39.61 -12.16 7.38
C ALA A 98 -38.30 -11.96 8.14
N LEU A 99 -38.28 -11.08 9.15
CA LEU A 99 -37.11 -10.95 10.03
C LEU A 99 -36.78 -12.30 10.71
N MET A 100 -37.76 -12.99 11.33
CA MET A 100 -37.54 -14.28 11.99
C MET A 100 -37.01 -15.34 11.01
N LYS A 101 -37.59 -15.42 9.81
CA LYS A 101 -37.11 -16.29 8.74
C LYS A 101 -35.65 -15.99 8.41
N ASN A 102 -35.30 -14.72 8.23
CA ASN A 102 -33.92 -14.32 7.90
C ASN A 102 -32.95 -14.65 9.04
N LEU A 103 -33.34 -14.46 10.31
CA LEU A 103 -32.49 -14.82 11.45
C LEU A 103 -32.21 -16.34 11.52
N ILE A 104 -33.22 -17.16 11.23
CA ILE A 104 -33.07 -18.62 11.17
C ILE A 104 -32.17 -19.02 9.99
N MET A 105 -32.38 -18.42 8.81
CA MET A 105 -31.54 -18.67 7.63
C MET A 105 -30.07 -18.23 7.81
N LEU A 106 -29.80 -17.34 8.76
CA LEU A 106 -28.44 -16.91 9.12
C LEU A 106 -27.84 -17.77 10.24
N ASP A 107 -28.49 -18.88 10.61
CA ASP A 107 -28.08 -19.79 11.69
C ASP A 107 -27.89 -19.10 13.05
N MET A 108 -28.73 -18.10 13.35
CA MET A 108 -28.72 -17.46 14.67
C MET A 108 -29.15 -18.45 15.76
N PRO A 109 -28.43 -18.52 16.90
CA PRO A 109 -28.79 -19.37 18.03
C PRO A 109 -30.26 -19.22 18.41
N LEU A 110 -30.95 -20.34 18.51
CA LEU A 110 -32.40 -20.37 18.66
C LEU A 110 -32.89 -19.59 19.90
N ASP A 111 -32.10 -19.55 20.96
CA ASP A 111 -32.43 -18.77 22.18
C ASP A 111 -32.42 -17.26 21.93
N LEU A 112 -31.50 -16.77 21.09
CA LEU A 112 -31.50 -15.37 20.66
C LEU A 112 -32.72 -15.07 19.78
N VAL A 113 -33.04 -15.97 18.84
CA VAL A 113 -34.23 -15.84 17.99
C VAL A 113 -35.51 -15.81 18.83
N LYS A 114 -35.67 -16.73 19.79
CA LYS A 114 -36.79 -16.77 20.73
C LYS A 114 -36.89 -15.49 21.55
N TRP A 115 -35.76 -14.96 22.01
CA TRP A 115 -35.74 -13.71 22.75
C TRP A 115 -36.19 -12.53 21.88
N ILE A 116 -35.68 -12.41 20.65
CA ILE A 116 -36.06 -11.34 19.70
C ILE A 116 -37.55 -11.46 19.35
N TYR A 117 -38.05 -12.69 19.13
CA TYR A 117 -39.46 -12.94 18.91
C TYR A 117 -40.30 -12.46 20.09
N SER A 118 -39.92 -12.82 21.32
CA SER A 118 -40.60 -12.36 22.54
C SER A 118 -40.55 -10.84 22.71
N TRP A 119 -39.46 -10.19 22.29
CA TRP A 119 -39.30 -8.73 22.33
C TRP A 119 -40.21 -8.02 21.32
N LEU A 120 -40.47 -8.64 20.16
CA LEU A 120 -41.36 -8.10 19.12
C LEU A 120 -42.85 -8.40 19.38
N ASN A 121 -43.15 -9.56 19.97
CA ASN A 121 -44.50 -10.07 20.14
C ASN A 121 -45.28 -9.34 21.25
N GLY A 122 -46.61 -9.25 21.09
CA GLY A 122 -47.48 -8.66 22.11
C GLY A 122 -47.34 -7.15 22.32
N ARG A 123 -46.68 -6.43 21.40
CA ARG A 123 -46.52 -4.97 21.51
C ARG A 123 -47.82 -4.24 21.18
N THR A 124 -48.09 -3.19 21.94
CA THR A 124 -49.25 -2.32 21.76
C THR A 124 -48.84 -0.85 21.71
N MET A 125 -49.65 -0.01 21.03
CA MET A 125 -49.46 1.43 20.96
C MET A 125 -50.77 2.17 21.30
N SER A 126 -50.63 3.30 21.99
CA SER A 126 -51.66 4.32 22.18
C SER A 126 -51.03 5.71 21.97
N VAL A 127 -51.83 6.68 21.53
CA VAL A 127 -51.44 8.08 21.34
C VAL A 127 -52.03 8.90 22.48
N TYR A 128 -51.23 9.77 23.09
CA TYR A 128 -51.63 10.71 24.13
C TYR A 128 -51.67 12.13 23.54
N HIS A 129 -52.76 12.86 23.76
CA HIS A 129 -52.90 14.26 23.40
C HIS A 129 -53.55 15.04 24.54
N GLY A 130 -52.76 15.82 25.28
CA GLY A 130 -53.22 16.40 26.55
C GLY A 130 -53.56 15.28 27.54
N ASP A 131 -54.78 15.28 28.04
CA ASP A 131 -55.32 14.28 28.98
C ASP A 131 -56.06 13.13 28.30
N GLU A 132 -56.20 13.16 26.96
CA GLU A 132 -56.89 12.12 26.20
C GLU A 132 -55.94 11.03 25.69
N VAL A 133 -56.44 9.78 25.71
CA VAL A 133 -55.70 8.58 25.28
C VAL A 133 -56.48 7.87 24.18
N SER A 134 -55.82 7.57 23.07
CA SER A 134 -56.42 6.80 21.99
C SER A 134 -56.67 5.35 22.39
N ARG A 135 -57.55 4.66 21.65
CA ARG A 135 -57.65 3.19 21.71
C ARG A 135 -56.27 2.53 21.56
N THR A 136 -56.05 1.47 22.31
CA THR A 136 -54.83 0.66 22.22
C THR A 136 -54.90 -0.25 21.00
N ILE A 137 -53.86 -0.21 20.17
CA ILE A 137 -53.75 -1.06 18.98
C ILE A 137 -52.57 -2.02 19.13
N GLN A 138 -52.71 -3.25 18.62
CA GLN A 138 -51.61 -4.21 18.55
C GLN A 138 -50.69 -3.89 17.37
N ILE A 139 -49.39 -4.09 17.57
CA ILE A 139 -48.35 -3.80 16.59
C ILE A 139 -47.78 -5.12 16.05
N PHE A 140 -47.95 -5.36 14.76
CA PHE A 140 -47.46 -6.57 14.07
C PHE A 140 -46.29 -6.29 13.11
N VAL A 141 -45.96 -5.02 12.88
CA VAL A 141 -44.88 -4.57 11.99
C VAL A 141 -44.16 -3.36 12.58
N GLY A 142 -42.95 -3.13 12.11
CA GLY A 142 -42.20 -1.91 12.40
C GLY A 142 -41.36 -2.00 13.67
N ALA A 143 -40.16 -1.42 13.60
CA ALA A 143 -39.25 -1.38 14.73
C ALA A 143 -39.56 -0.18 15.64
N PRO A 144 -39.44 -0.29 16.98
CA PRO A 144 -39.64 0.84 17.88
C PRO A 144 -38.59 1.93 17.63
N GLN A 145 -39.02 3.08 17.09
CA GLN A 145 -38.13 4.19 16.75
C GLN A 145 -37.58 4.85 18.03
N GLY A 146 -36.29 4.63 18.30
CA GLY A 146 -35.63 5.00 19.55
C GLY A 146 -34.96 3.82 20.27
N SER A 147 -35.25 2.58 19.84
CA SER A 147 -34.52 1.38 20.26
C SER A 147 -33.14 1.31 19.61
N ILE A 148 -32.13 0.94 20.40
CA ILE A 148 -30.78 0.67 19.87
C ILE A 148 -30.74 -0.63 19.07
N LEU A 149 -31.58 -1.60 19.44
CA LEU A 149 -31.64 -2.92 18.83
C LEU A 149 -32.35 -2.90 17.47
N ALA A 150 -33.37 -2.04 17.34
CA ALA A 150 -34.16 -1.88 16.12
C ALA A 150 -33.31 -1.67 14.86
N ALA A 151 -32.27 -0.82 14.93
CA ALA A 151 -31.40 -0.53 13.80
C ALA A 151 -30.60 -1.76 13.33
N THR A 152 -30.10 -2.56 14.28
CA THR A 152 -29.37 -3.80 13.99
C THR A 152 -30.29 -4.88 13.44
N LEU A 153 -31.51 -5.00 13.96
CA LEU A 153 -32.50 -5.93 13.42
C LEU A 153 -32.98 -5.54 12.03
N PHE A 154 -33.15 -4.24 11.76
CA PHE A 154 -33.48 -3.76 10.41
C PHE A 154 -32.38 -4.15 9.40
N ARG A 155 -31.11 -4.01 9.79
CA ARG A 155 -29.98 -4.45 8.96
C ARG A 155 -30.03 -5.96 8.66
N LEU A 156 -30.35 -6.79 9.66
CA LEU A 156 -30.52 -8.24 9.46
C LEU A 156 -31.75 -8.57 8.60
N HIS A 157 -32.82 -7.79 8.72
CA HIS A 157 -34.01 -7.92 7.88
C HIS A 157 -33.69 -7.72 6.39
N VAL A 158 -32.88 -6.72 6.04
CA VAL A 158 -32.50 -6.46 4.64
C VAL A 158 -31.20 -7.14 4.20
N HIS A 159 -30.63 -8.03 5.01
CA HIS A 159 -29.31 -8.64 4.75
C HIS A 159 -29.21 -9.33 3.39
N PHE A 160 -30.26 -10.03 2.96
CA PHE A 160 -30.26 -10.77 1.69
C PHE A 160 -30.57 -9.92 0.46
N LEU A 161 -30.88 -8.63 0.62
CA LEU A 161 -31.24 -7.74 -0.48
C LEU A 161 -30.12 -7.63 -1.54
N PRO A 162 -28.85 -7.35 -1.20
CA PRO A 162 -27.78 -7.29 -2.21
C PRO A 162 -27.63 -8.59 -3.01
N LYS A 163 -27.67 -9.75 -2.33
CA LYS A 163 -27.55 -11.08 -2.97
C LYS A 163 -28.74 -11.40 -3.88
N SER A 164 -29.91 -10.78 -3.66
CA SER A 164 -31.08 -10.97 -4.51
C SER A 164 -31.02 -10.19 -5.84
N LEU A 165 -30.19 -9.15 -5.90
CA LEU A 165 -30.01 -8.28 -7.07
C LEU A 165 -28.76 -8.73 -7.84
N VAL A 166 -28.86 -9.86 -8.54
CA VAL A 166 -27.72 -10.53 -9.19
C VAL A 166 -27.30 -9.76 -10.44
N GLN A 167 -26.00 -9.55 -10.64
CA GLN A 167 -25.42 -8.76 -11.76
C GLN A 167 -25.56 -7.23 -11.57
N SER A 168 -25.73 -6.75 -10.34
CA SER A 168 -25.62 -5.33 -10.00
C SER A 168 -24.61 -5.08 -8.88
N ILE A 169 -24.09 -3.86 -8.83
CA ILE A 169 -23.30 -3.36 -7.70
C ILE A 169 -24.24 -2.56 -6.82
N ASN A 170 -24.34 -2.92 -5.54
CA ASN A 170 -25.33 -2.35 -4.63
C ASN A 170 -24.66 -1.50 -3.55
N HIS A 171 -25.16 -0.29 -3.35
CA HIS A 171 -24.73 0.62 -2.31
C HIS A 171 -25.91 0.93 -1.37
N LEU A 172 -25.91 0.31 -0.20
CA LEU A 172 -26.91 0.50 0.84
C LEU A 172 -26.41 1.42 1.96
N PHE A 173 -27.29 2.29 2.43
CA PHE A 173 -27.14 2.99 3.69
C PHE A 173 -28.47 2.97 4.43
N ALA A 174 -28.62 2.00 5.34
CA ALA A 174 -29.89 1.66 5.96
C ALA A 174 -30.89 1.21 4.88
N ASP A 175 -31.99 1.94 4.69
CA ASP A 175 -33.00 1.72 3.66
C ASP A 175 -32.66 2.38 2.32
N ASP A 176 -31.81 3.42 2.30
CA ASP A 176 -31.40 4.06 1.05
C ASP A 176 -30.57 3.08 0.21
N LEU A 177 -31.03 2.77 -1.01
CA LEU A 177 -30.38 1.86 -1.94
C LEU A 177 -30.02 2.59 -3.24
N ALA A 178 -28.75 2.48 -3.65
CA ALA A 178 -28.31 2.80 -5.01
C ALA A 178 -27.84 1.53 -5.72
N ILE A 179 -28.49 1.20 -6.84
CA ILE A 179 -28.13 0.08 -7.71
C ILE A 179 -27.33 0.62 -8.88
N VAL A 180 -26.11 0.13 -9.09
CA VAL A 180 -25.23 0.51 -10.19
C VAL A 180 -25.11 -0.62 -11.19
N LEU A 181 -25.30 -0.30 -12.47
CA LEU A 181 -25.14 -1.18 -13.61
C LEU A 181 -24.14 -0.55 -14.58
N GLN A 182 -23.24 -1.37 -15.14
CA GLN A 182 -22.14 -0.91 -15.95
C GLN A 182 -22.26 -1.45 -17.37
N GLY A 183 -21.93 -0.63 -18.37
CA GLY A 183 -21.77 -1.11 -19.74
C GLY A 183 -20.64 -2.13 -19.88
N SER A 184 -20.69 -2.93 -20.93
CA SER A 184 -19.63 -3.86 -21.31
C SER A 184 -18.46 -3.07 -21.96
N LEU A 185 -17.22 -3.51 -21.75
CA LEU A 185 -16.01 -2.84 -22.26
C LEU A 185 -15.82 -3.03 -23.78
N ASP A 186 -16.35 -4.12 -24.30
CA ASP A 186 -16.20 -4.61 -25.67
C ASP A 186 -17.29 -4.13 -26.63
N LYS A 187 -18.33 -3.45 -26.12
CA LYS A 187 -19.50 -3.04 -26.91
C LYS A 187 -19.55 -1.54 -27.15
N ARG A 188 -20.18 -1.17 -28.26
CA ARG A 188 -20.43 0.25 -28.58
C ARG A 188 -21.37 0.87 -27.56
N PHE A 189 -21.24 2.17 -27.36
CA PHE A 189 -22.06 2.91 -26.40
C PHE A 189 -23.57 2.69 -26.62
N SER A 190 -24.04 2.68 -27.87
CA SER A 190 -25.45 2.46 -28.22
C SER A 190 -25.96 1.06 -27.85
N GLU A 191 -25.14 0.04 -28.02
CA GLU A 191 -25.47 -1.34 -27.66
C GLU A 191 -25.50 -1.50 -26.13
N ASN A 192 -24.54 -0.87 -25.45
CA ASN A 192 -24.50 -0.82 -24.00
C ASN A 192 -25.77 -0.19 -23.39
N ILE A 193 -26.36 0.83 -24.03
CA ILE A 193 -27.63 1.40 -23.56
C ILE A 193 -28.77 0.37 -23.59
N ILE A 194 -28.86 -0.44 -24.65
CA ILE A 194 -29.91 -1.46 -24.79
C ILE A 194 -29.70 -2.59 -23.77
N GLU A 195 -28.45 -3.02 -23.59
CA GLU A 195 -28.10 -4.03 -22.59
C GLU A 195 -28.40 -3.56 -21.16
N LEU A 196 -28.02 -2.31 -20.84
CA LEU A 196 -28.35 -1.70 -19.55
C LEU A 196 -29.85 -1.60 -19.32
N GLU A 197 -30.65 -1.31 -20.36
CA GLU A 197 -32.12 -1.30 -20.27
C GLU A 197 -32.67 -2.68 -19.88
N ASN A 198 -32.24 -3.73 -20.58
CA ASN A 198 -32.67 -5.10 -20.32
C ASN A 198 -32.25 -5.57 -18.94
N LEU A 199 -31.00 -5.31 -18.56
CA LEU A 199 -30.44 -5.68 -17.27
C LEU A 199 -31.17 -4.94 -16.14
N ALA A 200 -31.37 -3.63 -16.28
CA ALA A 200 -32.08 -2.84 -15.28
C ALA A 200 -33.52 -3.33 -15.05
N ASN A 201 -34.27 -3.62 -16.12
CA ASN A 201 -35.63 -4.16 -15.98
C ASN A 201 -35.64 -5.56 -15.35
N LYS A 202 -34.61 -6.38 -15.59
CA LYS A 202 -34.44 -7.68 -14.90
C LYS A 202 -34.18 -7.47 -13.40
N ILE A 203 -33.29 -6.56 -13.03
CA ILE A 203 -32.98 -6.23 -11.63
C ILE A 203 -34.20 -5.63 -10.91
N LEU A 204 -34.94 -4.74 -11.57
CA LEU A 204 -36.16 -4.15 -11.00
C LEU A 204 -37.23 -5.20 -10.70
N LYS A 205 -37.35 -6.26 -11.51
CA LYS A 205 -38.21 -7.42 -11.22
C LYS A 205 -37.72 -8.25 -10.03
N GLN A 206 -36.41 -8.40 -9.87
CA GLN A 206 -35.83 -9.07 -8.69
C GLN A 206 -36.09 -8.25 -7.42
N LEU A 207 -35.94 -6.93 -7.50
CA LEU A 207 -36.25 -6.00 -6.41
C LEU A 207 -37.74 -6.04 -6.06
N GLU A 208 -38.63 -6.09 -7.05
CA GLU A 208 -40.07 -6.27 -6.86
C GLU A 208 -40.39 -7.54 -6.07
N LYS A 209 -39.83 -8.68 -6.49
CA LYS A 209 -39.99 -9.94 -5.77
C LYS A 209 -39.51 -9.85 -4.32
N PHE A 210 -38.31 -9.33 -4.09
CA PHE A 210 -37.77 -9.18 -2.74
C PHE A 210 -38.64 -8.25 -1.88
N ALA A 211 -39.08 -7.12 -2.45
CA ALA A 211 -39.95 -6.16 -1.78
C ALA A 211 -41.29 -6.78 -1.36
N ASP A 212 -41.90 -7.59 -2.23
CA ASP A 212 -43.16 -8.26 -1.93
C ASP A 212 -42.98 -9.37 -0.89
N ASP A 213 -41.91 -10.19 -0.98
CA ASP A 213 -41.59 -11.25 -0.03
C ASP A 213 -41.29 -10.74 1.40
N ASN A 214 -40.84 -9.48 1.52
CA ASN A 214 -40.45 -8.87 2.81
C ASN A 214 -41.40 -7.76 3.28
N ILE A 215 -42.47 -7.45 2.53
CA ILE A 215 -43.39 -6.31 2.78
C ILE A 215 -42.62 -4.98 2.88
N LEU A 216 -41.69 -4.77 1.95
CA LEU A 216 -40.87 -3.57 1.86
C LEU A 216 -41.16 -2.81 0.55
N PRO A 217 -42.33 -2.17 0.41
CA PRO A 217 -42.77 -1.57 -0.84
C PRO A 217 -41.93 -0.37 -1.25
N VAL A 218 -41.56 -0.34 -2.53
CA VAL A 218 -40.80 0.74 -3.16
C VAL A 218 -41.70 1.94 -3.46
N ASN A 219 -41.21 3.13 -3.16
CA ASN A 219 -41.79 4.40 -3.54
C ASN A 219 -41.35 4.77 -4.96
N VAL A 220 -42.13 4.34 -5.96
CA VAL A 220 -41.77 4.53 -7.37
C VAL A 220 -41.63 6.00 -7.75
N LEU A 221 -42.44 6.90 -7.14
CA LEU A 221 -42.39 8.33 -7.42
C LEU A 221 -41.11 9.01 -6.93
N LYS A 222 -40.50 8.51 -5.85
CA LYS A 222 -39.22 9.01 -5.33
C LYS A 222 -38.02 8.22 -5.83
N THR A 223 -38.24 7.03 -6.37
CA THR A 223 -37.23 6.23 -7.05
C THR A 223 -36.87 6.91 -8.37
N LYS A 224 -35.58 7.17 -8.59
CA LYS A 224 -35.08 7.89 -9.78
C LYS A 224 -33.90 7.16 -10.40
N ALA A 225 -33.77 7.28 -11.71
CA ALA A 225 -32.63 6.75 -12.45
C ALA A 225 -31.71 7.88 -12.94
N MET A 226 -30.42 7.60 -13.05
CA MET A 226 -29.42 8.51 -13.61
C MET A 226 -28.49 7.73 -14.52
N LEU A 227 -28.34 8.21 -15.75
CA LEU A 227 -27.38 7.67 -16.71
C LEU A 227 -26.14 8.54 -16.74
N VAL A 228 -25.02 8.06 -16.20
CA VAL A 228 -23.73 8.74 -16.19
C VAL A 228 -22.97 8.37 -17.47
N HIS A 229 -22.55 9.37 -18.24
CA HIS A 229 -21.83 9.16 -19.51
C HIS A 229 -21.10 10.43 -19.98
N ASN A 230 -20.14 10.24 -20.90
CA ASN A 230 -19.38 11.34 -21.51
C ASN A 230 -19.92 11.80 -22.87
N VAL A 231 -20.80 11.01 -23.51
CA VAL A 231 -21.35 11.31 -24.85
C VAL A 231 -22.26 12.56 -24.85
N VAL A 232 -22.31 13.28 -25.97
CA VAL A 232 -23.11 14.52 -26.15
C VAL A 232 -24.62 14.23 -26.28
N LYS A 233 -24.99 13.24 -27.10
CA LYS A 233 -26.39 12.82 -27.33
C LYS A 233 -26.54 11.33 -27.00
N VAL A 234 -27.56 11.01 -26.19
CA VAL A 234 -27.81 9.64 -25.72
C VAL A 234 -29.30 9.31 -25.81
N ARG A 235 -29.60 8.05 -26.12
CA ARG A 235 -30.93 7.47 -25.91
C ARG A 235 -31.03 7.04 -24.45
N TYR A 236 -32.09 7.45 -23.76
CA TYR A 236 -32.33 7.01 -22.39
C TYR A 236 -33.02 5.63 -22.39
N PRO A 237 -32.58 4.69 -21.54
CA PRO A 237 -33.26 3.42 -21.32
C PRO A 237 -34.71 3.62 -20.84
N LYS A 238 -35.62 2.72 -21.20
CA LYS A 238 -36.97 2.66 -20.60
C LYS A 238 -36.99 1.68 -19.43
N LEU A 239 -37.08 2.21 -18.22
CA LEU A 239 -37.08 1.42 -16.98
C LEU A 239 -38.47 1.32 -16.40
N LEU A 240 -38.91 0.11 -16.04
CA LEU A 240 -40.25 -0.19 -15.55
C LEU A 240 -40.18 -0.90 -14.19
N TYR A 241 -40.95 -0.41 -13.22
CA TYR A 241 -41.19 -1.09 -11.94
C TYR A 241 -42.70 -1.17 -11.72
N LYS A 242 -43.27 -2.37 -11.57
CA LYS A 242 -44.73 -2.59 -11.53
C LYS A 242 -45.50 -1.85 -12.64
N ASN A 243 -44.97 -1.91 -13.87
CA ASN A 243 -45.47 -1.21 -15.07
C ASN A 243 -45.44 0.34 -15.03
N VAL A 244 -44.85 0.94 -14.01
CA VAL A 244 -44.64 2.40 -13.93
C VAL A 244 -43.24 2.73 -14.41
N VAL A 245 -43.12 3.76 -15.26
CA VAL A 245 -41.83 4.21 -15.79
C VAL A 245 -41.06 4.97 -14.73
N ILE A 246 -39.80 4.58 -14.48
CA ILE A 246 -38.89 5.31 -13.59
C ILE A 246 -38.35 6.54 -14.31
N GLU A 247 -38.45 7.70 -13.65
CA GLU A 247 -37.96 8.98 -14.19
C GLU A 247 -36.43 9.05 -14.19
N PHE A 248 -35.86 9.54 -15.30
CA PHE A 248 -34.44 9.88 -15.40
C PHE A 248 -34.16 11.31 -14.98
N VAL A 249 -33.17 11.49 -14.12
CA VAL A 249 -32.76 12.78 -13.59
C VAL A 249 -31.28 13.05 -13.87
N LYS A 250 -30.94 14.32 -14.11
CA LYS A 250 -29.54 14.75 -14.28
C LYS A 250 -28.85 15.11 -12.96
N VAL A 251 -29.66 15.40 -11.93
CA VAL A 251 -29.22 15.82 -10.61
C VAL A 251 -30.12 15.15 -9.59
N PHE A 252 -29.53 14.49 -8.60
CA PHE A 252 -30.27 13.77 -7.55
C PHE A 252 -29.64 13.97 -6.18
N LYS A 253 -30.45 14.08 -5.13
CA LYS A 253 -29.97 14.25 -3.75
C LYS A 253 -29.96 12.90 -3.02
N TYR A 254 -28.83 12.20 -3.07
CA TYR A 254 -28.61 10.92 -2.40
C TYR A 254 -27.86 11.12 -1.07
N LEU A 255 -28.38 10.60 0.04
CA LEU A 255 -27.75 10.72 1.37
C LEU A 255 -27.38 12.17 1.76
N GLY A 256 -28.18 13.14 1.32
CA GLY A 256 -27.93 14.57 1.53
C GLY A 256 -26.88 15.20 0.62
N VAL A 257 -26.42 14.49 -0.41
CA VAL A 257 -25.41 14.90 -1.42
C VAL A 257 -26.05 15.04 -2.78
N ILE A 258 -25.74 16.15 -3.45
CA ILE A 258 -26.20 16.38 -4.82
C ILE A 258 -25.25 15.66 -5.78
N ILE A 259 -25.67 14.51 -6.30
CA ILE A 259 -24.95 13.77 -7.35
C ILE A 259 -25.44 14.30 -8.70
N CYS A 260 -24.51 14.58 -9.60
CA CYS A 260 -24.79 15.07 -10.95
C CYS A 260 -24.36 14.05 -11.98
N MET A 261 -25.04 14.02 -13.12
CA MET A 261 -24.74 13.15 -14.27
C MET A 261 -23.28 13.24 -14.75
N LYS A 262 -22.65 14.42 -14.64
CA LYS A 262 -21.25 14.66 -15.01
C LYS A 262 -20.28 14.53 -13.84
N LEU A 263 -20.75 14.07 -12.68
CA LEU A 263 -19.98 13.87 -11.44
C LEU A 263 -19.20 15.10 -10.96
N GLY A 264 -19.66 16.31 -11.32
CA GLY A 264 -19.02 17.57 -10.91
C GLY A 264 -19.33 17.96 -9.47
N TRP A 265 -18.33 18.48 -8.76
CA TRP A 265 -18.42 18.84 -7.34
C TRP A 265 -19.07 20.20 -7.04
N GLY A 266 -19.25 21.04 -8.06
CA GLY A 266 -19.69 22.43 -7.88
C GLY A 266 -21.05 22.58 -7.17
N ASN A 267 -22.02 21.71 -7.48
CA ASN A 267 -23.34 21.76 -6.83
C ASN A 267 -23.29 21.37 -5.35
N ILE A 268 -22.43 20.41 -5.00
CA ILE A 268 -22.21 19.98 -3.61
C ILE A 268 -21.60 21.11 -2.80
N ILE A 269 -20.55 21.74 -3.35
CA ILE A 269 -19.88 22.88 -2.73
C ILE A 269 -20.87 24.03 -2.55
N LYS A 270 -21.62 24.40 -3.60
CA LYS A 270 -22.59 25.49 -3.56
C LYS A 270 -23.69 25.28 -2.50
N ASP A 271 -24.25 24.07 -2.39
CA ASP A 271 -25.25 23.75 -1.35
C ASP A 271 -24.68 23.91 0.06
N ARG A 272 -23.45 23.40 0.30
CA ARG A 272 -22.80 23.50 1.61
C ARG A 272 -22.42 24.94 1.96
N LEU A 273 -21.85 25.69 1.03
CA LEU A 273 -21.54 27.10 1.23
C LEU A 273 -22.81 27.93 1.49
N MET A 274 -23.95 27.59 0.87
CA MET A 274 -25.22 28.25 1.18
C MET A 274 -25.67 28.00 2.62
N LYS A 275 -25.54 26.77 3.13
CA LYS A 275 -25.84 26.45 4.54
C LYS A 275 -24.91 27.18 5.50
N ILE A 276 -23.62 27.24 5.18
CA ILE A 276 -22.63 28.01 5.96
C ILE A 276 -23.00 29.49 6.00
N ARG A 277 -23.39 30.08 4.87
CA ARG A 277 -23.83 31.49 4.82
C ARG A 277 -25.08 31.75 5.67
N LYS A 278 -26.02 30.80 5.74
CA LYS A 278 -27.17 30.89 6.68
C LYS A 278 -26.71 30.86 8.14
N VAL A 279 -25.77 30.00 8.49
CA VAL A 279 -25.15 29.98 9.83
C VAL A 279 -24.46 31.32 10.12
N TYR A 280 -23.73 31.87 9.15
CA TYR A 280 -23.05 33.16 9.30
C TYR A 280 -24.01 34.33 9.49
N ALA A 281 -25.19 34.30 8.87
CA ALA A 281 -26.23 35.29 9.14
C ALA A 281 -26.64 35.29 10.62
N GLY A 282 -26.84 34.10 11.20
CA GLY A 282 -27.09 33.95 12.65
C GLY A 282 -25.90 34.38 13.51
N LEU A 283 -24.67 33.98 13.14
CA LEU A 283 -23.45 34.38 13.86
C LEU A 283 -23.23 35.89 13.85
N ARG A 284 -23.66 36.61 12.81
CA ARG A 284 -23.61 38.09 12.77
C ARG A 284 -24.58 38.75 13.75
N VAL A 285 -25.72 38.12 14.03
CA VAL A 285 -26.65 38.60 15.06
C VAL A 285 -26.03 38.35 16.44
N ILE A 286 -25.45 37.16 16.63
CA ILE A 286 -24.74 36.80 17.87
C ILE A 286 -23.53 37.73 18.10
N SER A 287 -22.76 38.05 17.05
CA SER A 287 -21.59 38.93 17.16
C SER A 287 -21.94 40.40 17.43
N LYS A 288 -23.20 40.80 17.26
CA LYS A 288 -23.71 42.13 17.65
C LYS A 288 -24.24 42.16 19.08
N THR A 289 -24.69 41.02 19.61
CA THR A 289 -25.35 40.90 20.92
C THR A 289 -24.38 40.49 22.01
N ILE A 290 -23.49 39.53 21.75
CA ILE A 290 -22.44 39.11 22.67
C ILE A 290 -21.25 40.07 22.52
N PRO A 291 -20.69 40.70 23.56
CA PRO A 291 -19.52 41.59 23.45
C PRO A 291 -18.27 40.91 22.87
N ILE A 292 -17.33 41.69 22.31
CA ILE A 292 -16.06 41.17 21.75
C ILE A 292 -15.19 40.51 22.84
N ALA A 293 -15.30 40.98 24.09
CA ALA A 293 -14.61 40.40 25.25
C ALA A 293 -14.94 38.91 25.46
N GLU A 294 -16.08 38.43 24.97
CA GLU A 294 -16.50 37.03 25.03
C GLU A 294 -16.25 36.27 23.73
N ILE A 295 -15.10 36.52 23.08
CA ILE A 295 -14.69 35.88 21.82
C ILE A 295 -14.80 34.35 21.86
N LYS A 296 -14.58 33.75 23.04
CA LYS A 296 -14.70 32.31 23.29
C LYS A 296 -16.10 31.77 23.00
N MET A 297 -17.16 32.47 23.39
CA MET A 297 -18.55 32.05 23.15
C MET A 297 -18.90 32.11 21.66
N ARG A 298 -18.47 33.18 20.99
CA ARG A 298 -18.63 33.34 19.53
C ARG A 298 -17.88 32.24 18.77
N LYS A 299 -16.67 31.89 19.20
CA LYS A 299 -15.87 30.80 18.64
C LYS A 299 -16.55 29.44 18.84
N ILE A 300 -17.09 29.16 20.02
CA ILE A 300 -17.83 27.92 20.29
C ILE A 300 -19.02 27.80 19.33
N ALA A 301 -19.79 28.87 19.14
CA ALA A 301 -20.91 28.87 18.19
C ALA A 301 -20.45 28.59 16.74
N PHE A 302 -19.35 29.19 16.29
CA PHE A 302 -18.79 28.90 14.97
C PHE A 302 -18.34 27.44 14.83
N LEU A 303 -17.59 26.93 15.80
CA LEU A 303 -17.10 25.53 15.78
C LEU A 303 -18.25 24.52 15.89
N ALA A 304 -19.35 24.87 16.55
CA ALA A 304 -20.52 24.01 16.71
C ALA A 304 -21.43 23.99 15.48
N TYR A 305 -21.63 25.14 14.81
CA TYR A 305 -22.63 25.26 13.75
C TYR A 305 -22.04 25.39 12.34
N ALA A 306 -20.90 26.07 12.18
CA ALA A 306 -20.29 26.30 10.86
C ALA A 306 -19.26 25.22 10.50
N LEU A 307 -18.31 24.92 11.40
CA LEU A 307 -17.25 23.94 11.14
C LEU A 307 -17.76 22.55 10.69
N PRO A 308 -18.86 21.99 11.23
CA PRO A 308 -19.37 20.70 10.76
C PRO A 308 -19.78 20.70 9.28
N GLN A 309 -20.22 21.84 8.74
CA GLN A 309 -20.55 21.97 7.32
C GLN A 309 -19.29 21.93 6.44
N PHE A 310 -18.17 22.46 6.94
CA PHE A 310 -16.86 22.34 6.29
C PHE A 310 -16.29 20.92 6.40
N ILE A 311 -16.35 20.31 7.60
CA ILE A 311 -15.90 18.92 7.82
C ILE A 311 -16.61 17.96 6.87
N TRP A 312 -17.87 18.26 6.54
CA TRP A 312 -18.62 17.47 5.57
C TRP A 312 -17.96 17.42 4.18
N LEU A 313 -17.25 18.47 3.77
CA LEU A 313 -16.53 18.55 2.50
C LEU A 313 -15.15 17.89 2.54
N PHE A 314 -14.58 17.63 3.72
CA PHE A 314 -13.20 17.14 3.87
C PHE A 314 -12.90 15.81 3.18
N PRO A 315 -13.78 14.79 3.19
CA PRO A 315 -13.55 13.54 2.44
C PRO A 315 -13.44 13.73 0.93
N LEU A 316 -14.07 14.78 0.41
CA LEU A 316 -14.09 15.10 -1.01
C LEU A 316 -13.03 16.14 -1.40
N TRP A 317 -12.30 16.67 -0.42
CA TRP A 317 -11.40 17.82 -0.59
C TRP A 317 -10.40 17.65 -1.72
N PHE A 318 -9.79 16.46 -1.80
CA PHE A 318 -8.76 16.14 -2.79
C PHE A 318 -9.30 15.97 -4.22
N TYR A 319 -10.62 15.90 -4.40
CA TYR A 319 -11.25 15.87 -5.71
C TYR A 319 -11.67 17.27 -6.21
N PHE A 320 -11.60 18.28 -5.35
CA PHE A 320 -11.93 19.65 -5.73
C PHE A 320 -10.79 20.29 -6.50
N THR A 321 -11.12 21.17 -7.45
CA THR A 321 -10.11 21.98 -8.14
C THR A 321 -9.50 23.00 -7.18
N GLU A 322 -8.29 23.48 -7.47
CA GLU A 322 -7.62 24.50 -6.65
C GLU A 322 -8.50 25.74 -6.45
N LYS A 323 -9.19 26.20 -7.52
CA LYS A 323 -10.15 27.31 -7.44
C LYS A 323 -11.29 27.05 -6.45
N GLN A 324 -11.80 25.81 -6.41
CA GLN A 324 -12.86 25.41 -5.49
C GLN A 324 -12.35 25.35 -4.04
N GLN A 325 -11.14 24.84 -3.82
CA GLN A 325 -10.51 24.80 -2.50
C GLN A 325 -10.31 26.20 -1.95
N ILE A 326 -9.78 27.12 -2.77
CA ILE A 326 -9.62 28.54 -2.43
C ILE A 326 -10.98 29.17 -2.09
N GLU A 327 -12.03 28.93 -2.89
CA GLU A 327 -13.37 29.47 -2.57
C GLU A 327 -13.86 29.03 -1.18
N ILE A 328 -13.66 27.76 -0.82
CA ILE A 328 -14.07 27.23 0.49
C ILE A 328 -13.23 27.84 1.62
N GLU A 329 -11.92 27.98 1.42
CA GLU A 329 -11.00 28.63 2.38
C GLU A 329 -11.40 30.09 2.64
N ASN A 330 -11.69 30.85 1.59
CA ASN A 330 -12.12 32.24 1.71
C ASN A 330 -13.44 32.36 2.50
N VAL A 331 -14.36 31.40 2.31
CA VAL A 331 -15.60 31.35 3.09
C VAL A 331 -15.32 30.97 4.55
N PHE A 332 -14.35 30.12 4.83
CA PHE A 332 -13.92 29.82 6.21
C PHE A 332 -13.35 31.07 6.90
N CYS A 333 -12.43 31.79 6.24
CA CYS A 333 -11.85 33.04 6.73
C CYS A 333 -12.91 34.13 6.96
N THR A 334 -13.96 34.16 6.13
CA THR A 334 -15.11 35.05 6.35
C THR A 334 -15.83 34.77 7.68
N GLY A 335 -15.88 33.51 8.12
CA GLY A 335 -16.40 33.14 9.44
C GLY A 335 -15.53 33.68 10.57
N LEU A 336 -14.21 33.54 10.46
CA LEU A 336 -13.26 34.11 11.43
C LEU A 336 -13.40 35.63 11.53
N ARG A 337 -13.52 36.34 10.40
CA ARG A 337 -13.76 37.78 10.41
C ARG A 337 -15.04 38.18 11.15
N ILE A 338 -16.11 37.38 11.03
CA ILE A 338 -17.36 37.64 11.76
C ILE A 338 -17.17 37.48 13.28
N ILE A 339 -16.46 36.43 13.70
CA ILE A 339 -16.24 36.12 15.12
C ILE A 339 -15.41 37.22 15.79
N TYR A 340 -14.30 37.61 15.15
CA TYR A 340 -13.31 38.56 15.66
C TYR A 340 -13.59 40.02 15.28
N ASN A 341 -14.69 40.29 14.58
CA ASN A 341 -15.05 41.61 14.07
C ASN A 341 -13.97 42.27 13.19
N LEU A 342 -13.32 41.47 12.34
CA LEU A 342 -12.26 41.88 11.41
C LEU A 342 -12.81 42.13 10.00
N GLN A 343 -13.93 42.84 9.88
CA GLN A 343 -14.48 43.18 8.56
C GLN A 343 -13.52 44.11 7.79
N GLY A 344 -13.30 43.83 6.51
CA GLY A 344 -12.39 44.62 5.64
C GLY A 344 -10.94 44.13 5.61
N TRP A 345 -10.54 43.21 6.48
CA TRP A 345 -9.20 42.60 6.47
C TRP A 345 -9.11 41.44 5.48
N ASP A 346 -7.97 41.27 4.83
CA ASP A 346 -7.70 40.15 3.94
C ASP A 346 -7.52 38.83 4.71
N ASP A 347 -7.51 37.70 4.00
CA ASP A 347 -7.46 36.36 4.60
C ASP A 347 -6.14 36.09 5.37
N ILE A 348 -5.01 36.59 4.87
CA ILE A 348 -3.69 36.40 5.50
C ILE A 348 -3.65 37.16 6.82
N THR A 349 -4.01 38.45 6.78
CA THR A 349 -4.02 39.28 7.99
C THR A 349 -5.03 38.78 9.01
N THR A 350 -6.20 38.27 8.56
CA THR A 350 -7.18 37.63 9.44
C THR A 350 -6.57 36.44 10.19
N HIS A 351 -5.84 35.56 9.51
CA HIS A 351 -5.22 34.40 10.18
C HIS A 351 -4.12 34.81 11.16
N VAL A 352 -3.27 35.78 10.81
CA VAL A 352 -2.22 36.29 11.69
C VAL A 352 -2.82 36.91 12.96
N LEU A 353 -3.83 37.78 12.81
CA LEU A 353 -4.45 38.47 13.95
C LEU A 353 -5.25 37.53 14.85
N THR A 354 -5.90 36.52 14.28
CA THR A 354 -6.73 35.58 15.07
C THR A 354 -5.92 34.49 15.74
N CYS A 355 -4.75 34.12 15.19
CA CYS A 355 -3.95 32.96 15.63
C CYS A 355 -4.77 31.66 15.71
N GLU A 356 -5.84 31.56 14.91
CA GLU A 356 -6.74 30.41 14.87
C GLU A 356 -6.28 29.37 13.84
N PHE A 357 -6.71 28.12 14.05
CA PHE A 357 -6.48 27.06 13.06
C PHE A 357 -7.10 27.41 11.72
N SER A 358 -6.32 27.21 10.66
CA SER A 358 -6.79 27.29 9.29
C SER A 358 -7.74 26.14 8.95
N LEU A 359 -8.49 26.28 7.86
CA LEU A 359 -9.32 25.18 7.36
C LEU A 359 -8.47 23.94 7.05
N LYS A 360 -7.24 24.14 6.55
CA LYS A 360 -6.27 23.07 6.26
C LYS A 360 -5.82 22.33 7.51
N ASP A 361 -5.68 23.03 8.64
CA ASP A 361 -5.36 22.38 9.92
C ASP A 361 -6.49 21.46 10.40
N PHE A 362 -7.74 21.89 10.23
CA PHE A 362 -8.91 21.05 10.53
C PHE A 362 -9.02 19.87 9.56
N LEU A 363 -8.74 20.09 8.27
CA LEU A 363 -8.69 19.03 7.25
C LEU A 363 -7.63 17.98 7.60
N PHE A 364 -6.42 18.41 7.95
CA PHE A 364 -5.33 17.52 8.36
C PHE A 364 -5.73 16.67 9.58
N ARG A 365 -6.30 17.30 10.61
CA ARG A 365 -6.79 16.59 11.81
C ARG A 365 -7.90 15.60 11.49
N TYR A 366 -8.80 15.95 10.57
CA TYR A 366 -9.86 15.06 10.10
C TYR A 366 -9.26 13.84 9.42
N TRP A 367 -8.38 14.03 8.43
CA TRP A 367 -7.79 12.95 7.65
C TRP A 367 -6.88 12.05 8.50
N LYS A 368 -6.19 12.60 9.49
CA LYS A 368 -5.45 11.79 10.48
C LYS A 368 -6.38 10.82 11.23
N LYS A 369 -7.58 11.26 11.63
CA LYS A 369 -8.58 10.40 12.30
C LYS A 369 -9.32 9.47 11.33
N PHE A 370 -9.55 9.93 10.11
CA PHE A 370 -10.27 9.18 9.08
C PHE A 370 -9.41 8.05 8.50
N ASN A 371 -8.12 8.29 8.22
CA ASN A 371 -7.18 7.25 7.80
C ASN A 371 -7.01 6.18 8.86
N LYS A 372 -6.91 6.57 10.14
CA LYS A 372 -6.90 5.60 11.25
C LYS A 372 -8.11 4.66 11.19
N HIS A 373 -9.29 5.17 10.87
CA HIS A 373 -10.53 4.42 10.78
C HIS A 373 -10.65 3.59 9.50
N LEU A 374 -10.22 4.11 8.35
CA LEU A 374 -10.19 3.37 7.08
C LEU A 374 -9.25 2.17 7.17
N ASN A 375 -8.10 2.34 7.84
CA ASN A 375 -7.13 1.29 8.13
C ASN A 375 -7.69 0.17 9.04
N GLU A 376 -8.81 0.40 9.72
CA GLU A 376 -9.47 -0.53 10.65
C GLU A 376 -10.75 -1.18 10.06
N SER A 377 -11.12 -0.92 8.78
CA SER A 377 -12.41 -1.34 8.18
C SER A 377 -12.32 -2.52 7.19
N VAL A 378 -13.32 -3.41 7.22
CA VAL A 378 -13.40 -4.65 6.40
C VAL A 378 -13.43 -4.39 4.88
N GLU A 379 -13.96 -3.25 4.41
CA GLU A 379 -13.96 -2.90 2.97
C GLU A 379 -12.56 -2.64 2.40
N ALA A 380 -11.55 -2.35 3.25
CA ALA A 380 -10.16 -2.21 2.82
C ALA A 380 -9.48 -3.56 2.56
N LEU A 381 -10.02 -4.67 3.08
CA LEU A 381 -9.45 -6.02 2.97
C LEU A 381 -9.74 -6.73 1.63
N LEU A 382 -10.59 -6.15 0.78
CA LEU A 382 -11.05 -6.77 -0.49
C LEU A 382 -10.22 -6.41 -1.73
N TYR A 383 -9.11 -5.68 -1.59
CA TYR A 383 -8.19 -5.39 -2.69
C TYR A 383 -6.74 -5.72 -2.30
N GLN A 384 -6.38 -6.99 -2.52
CA GLN A 384 -5.06 -7.61 -2.34
C GLN A 384 -4.02 -7.02 -3.33
N GLN A 385 -2.74 -6.76 -2.98
CA GLN A 385 -1.60 -7.70 -2.91
C GLN A 385 -0.38 -7.07 -2.15
N THR A 386 0.58 -7.93 -1.75
CA THR A 386 1.50 -7.94 -0.59
C THR A 386 2.90 -7.28 -0.69
N PHE A 387 3.47 -6.81 0.44
CA PHE A 387 4.90 -6.53 0.69
C PHE A 387 5.42 -7.24 1.95
N GLY A 388 5.91 -8.46 1.80
CA GLY A 388 6.90 -9.10 2.67
C GLY A 388 7.86 -9.81 1.74
N GLY A 389 8.76 -9.06 1.11
CA GLY A 389 9.40 -9.45 -0.15
C GLY A 389 10.05 -10.84 -0.10
N ALA A 390 9.62 -11.73 -0.99
CA ALA A 390 10.19 -13.07 -1.18
C ALA A 390 11.74 -13.07 -1.26
N GLY A 391 12.35 -11.98 -1.74
CA GLY A 391 13.81 -11.82 -1.85
C GLY A 391 14.59 -11.82 -0.53
N HIS A 392 13.95 -11.58 0.61
CA HIS A 392 14.61 -11.61 1.93
C HIS A 392 14.30 -12.92 2.70
N VAL A 393 13.03 -13.33 2.69
CA VAL A 393 12.59 -14.49 3.47
C VAL A 393 13.02 -15.81 2.84
N ILE A 394 13.06 -15.93 1.50
CA ILE A 394 13.49 -17.17 0.82
C ILE A 394 14.95 -17.51 1.14
N PRO A 395 15.95 -16.62 0.99
CA PRO A 395 17.33 -16.95 1.33
C PRO A 395 17.52 -17.33 2.79
N MET A 396 16.81 -16.65 3.72
CA MET A 396 16.87 -16.98 5.14
C MET A 396 16.28 -18.37 5.41
N PHE A 397 15.18 -18.72 4.74
CA PHE A 397 14.56 -20.03 4.84
C PHE A 397 15.43 -21.13 4.23
N GLU A 398 16.12 -20.88 3.12
CA GLU A 398 17.08 -21.82 2.53
C GLU A 398 18.26 -22.09 3.49
N LEU A 399 18.77 -21.05 4.18
CA LEU A 399 19.77 -21.23 5.23
C LEU A 399 19.25 -22.05 6.41
N ALA A 400 18.03 -21.74 6.87
CA ALA A 400 17.39 -22.51 7.94
C ALA A 400 17.25 -24.00 7.57
N LYS A 401 16.83 -24.31 6.33
CA LYS A 401 16.76 -25.69 5.82
C LYS A 401 18.13 -26.37 5.76
N ALA A 402 19.19 -25.63 5.42
CA ALA A 402 20.55 -26.17 5.38
C ALA A 402 21.05 -26.58 6.78
N MET A 403 20.54 -25.95 7.84
CA MET A 403 20.83 -26.26 9.25
C MET A 403 20.03 -27.45 9.81
N LYS A 404 19.66 -28.44 8.98
CA LYS A 404 18.82 -29.60 9.35
C LYS A 404 19.33 -30.48 10.51
N ASN A 405 20.63 -30.41 10.82
CA ASN A 405 21.25 -31.15 11.92
C ASN A 405 21.20 -30.39 13.25
N HIS A 406 20.60 -29.19 13.27
CA HIS A 406 20.50 -28.29 14.41
C HIS A 406 19.04 -28.09 14.83
N ASN A 407 18.82 -27.61 16.05
CA ASN A 407 17.50 -27.17 16.49
C ASN A 407 17.24 -25.76 15.97
N VAL A 408 16.39 -25.65 14.95
CA VAL A 408 16.14 -24.41 14.22
C VAL A 408 14.77 -23.84 14.57
N THR A 409 14.75 -22.57 14.97
CA THR A 409 13.53 -21.78 15.13
C THR A 409 13.50 -20.70 14.06
N PHE A 410 12.60 -20.85 13.08
CA PHE A 410 12.44 -19.87 12.01
C PHE A 410 11.33 -18.88 12.37
N LEU A 411 11.72 -17.68 12.81
CA LEU A 411 10.79 -16.58 13.09
C LEU A 411 10.47 -15.83 11.79
N THR A 412 9.19 -15.72 11.46
CA THR A 412 8.75 -15.02 10.25
C THR A 412 7.38 -14.39 10.41
N GLN A 413 6.97 -13.63 9.41
CA GLN A 413 5.62 -13.10 9.26
C GLN A 413 4.69 -14.20 8.74
N GLN A 414 3.45 -14.23 9.21
CA GLN A 414 2.47 -15.23 8.77
C GLN A 414 2.04 -14.99 7.31
N THR A 415 2.19 -13.76 6.79
CA THR A 415 2.06 -13.45 5.35
C THR A 415 3.07 -14.19 4.47
N ALA A 416 4.19 -14.66 5.02
CA ALA A 416 5.21 -15.39 4.26
C ALA A 416 4.71 -16.72 3.66
N GLN A 417 3.62 -17.26 4.19
CA GLN A 417 2.96 -18.48 3.70
C GLN A 417 2.48 -18.36 2.24
N VAL A 418 2.39 -17.14 1.69
CA VAL A 418 2.01 -16.89 0.30
C VAL A 418 3.06 -17.37 -0.71
N TYR A 419 4.34 -17.45 -0.30
CA TYR A 419 5.44 -17.83 -1.20
C TYR A 419 6.29 -19.00 -0.68
N ILE A 420 6.16 -19.41 0.59
CA ILE A 420 6.77 -20.64 1.13
C ILE A 420 5.69 -21.47 1.84
N ASP A 421 5.56 -22.74 1.45
CA ASP A 421 4.83 -23.71 2.26
C ASP A 421 5.74 -24.24 3.37
N PHE A 422 5.50 -23.78 4.60
CA PHE A 422 6.27 -24.16 5.77
C PHE A 422 5.85 -25.53 6.35
N LYS A 423 4.65 -26.04 6.02
CA LYS A 423 4.09 -27.25 6.64
C LYS A 423 4.98 -28.49 6.50
N PRO A 424 5.60 -28.77 5.34
CA PRO A 424 6.42 -29.97 5.17
C PRO A 424 7.69 -30.00 6.03
N TYR A 425 8.10 -28.86 6.58
CA TYR A 425 9.38 -28.70 7.27
C TYR A 425 9.24 -28.70 8.79
N SER A 426 8.02 -28.74 9.33
CA SER A 426 7.81 -28.79 10.78
C SER A 426 8.22 -30.16 11.32
N SER A 427 9.21 -30.20 12.19
CA SER A 427 9.71 -31.42 12.85
C SER A 427 10.08 -31.13 14.30
N SER A 428 10.53 -32.14 15.06
CA SER A 428 10.99 -31.94 16.44
C SER A 428 12.20 -31.01 16.54
N SER A 429 13.03 -30.92 15.48
CA SER A 429 14.21 -30.06 15.42
C SER A 429 14.01 -28.79 14.58
N PHE A 430 12.86 -28.61 13.91
CA PHE A 430 12.59 -27.43 13.09
C PHE A 430 11.19 -26.90 13.37
N ARG A 431 11.11 -25.71 14.00
CA ARG A 431 9.84 -25.03 14.30
C ARG A 431 9.76 -23.67 13.61
N VAL A 432 8.58 -23.34 13.10
CA VAL A 432 8.28 -22.01 12.55
C VAL A 432 7.45 -21.24 13.56
N VAL A 433 7.89 -20.03 13.88
CA VAL A 433 7.21 -19.13 14.81
C VAL A 433 6.78 -17.90 14.03
N TYR A 434 5.53 -17.48 14.23
CA TYR A 434 4.98 -16.30 13.57
C TYR A 434 5.06 -15.08 14.48
N SER A 435 5.37 -13.91 13.92
CA SER A 435 5.33 -12.62 14.64
C SER A 435 3.92 -12.23 15.07
N SER A 436 2.91 -12.74 14.36
CA SER A 436 1.49 -12.56 14.62
C SER A 436 0.88 -13.83 15.23
N ASP A 437 0.47 -13.75 16.51
CA ASP A 437 -0.17 -14.87 17.22
C ASP A 437 -1.70 -14.78 17.24
N SER A 438 -2.27 -13.66 16.79
CA SER A 438 -3.72 -13.41 16.81
C SER A 438 -4.25 -13.06 15.42
N PRO A 439 -5.55 -13.33 15.15
CA PRO A 439 -6.20 -12.89 13.91
C PRO A 439 -6.07 -11.38 13.65
N ASP A 440 -6.10 -10.57 14.71
CA ASP A 440 -5.95 -9.12 14.63
C ASP A 440 -4.52 -8.70 14.26
N ALA A 441 -3.51 -9.36 14.84
CA ALA A 441 -2.11 -9.14 14.49
C ALA A 441 -1.82 -9.54 13.05
N LEU A 442 -2.40 -10.66 12.59
CA LEU A 442 -2.34 -11.10 11.20
C LEU A 442 -3.01 -10.10 10.25
N ALA A 443 -4.17 -9.56 10.63
CA ALA A 443 -4.87 -8.54 9.84
C ALA A 443 -4.04 -7.25 9.75
N MET A 444 -3.40 -6.83 10.85
CA MET A 444 -2.51 -5.67 10.88
C MET A 444 -1.26 -5.87 10.03
N GLU A 445 -0.64 -7.05 10.11
CA GLU A 445 0.49 -7.46 9.27
C GLU A 445 0.11 -7.36 7.78
N LYS A 446 -1.01 -8.01 7.39
CA LYS A 446 -1.55 -7.94 6.02
C LYS A 446 -1.84 -6.51 5.56
N ASN A 447 -2.42 -5.67 6.42
CA ASN A 447 -2.76 -4.29 6.10
C ASN A 447 -1.51 -3.42 5.90
N ASN A 448 -0.50 -3.55 6.78
CA ASN A 448 0.73 -2.78 6.69
C ASN A 448 1.51 -3.08 5.40
N GLU A 449 1.57 -4.36 5.03
CA GLU A 449 2.18 -4.81 3.78
C GLU A 449 1.44 -4.27 2.54
N GLN A 450 0.11 -4.27 2.56
CA GLN A 450 -0.72 -3.76 1.47
C GLN A 450 -0.56 -2.24 1.30
N GLN A 451 -0.53 -1.49 2.40
CA GLN A 451 -0.32 -0.04 2.36
C GLN A 451 1.06 0.29 1.79
N ALA A 452 2.11 -0.41 2.21
CA ALA A 452 3.46 -0.25 1.67
C ALA A 452 3.50 -0.44 0.14
N MET A 453 2.84 -1.49 -0.37
CA MET A 453 2.75 -1.74 -1.82
C MET A 453 2.02 -0.65 -2.58
N SER A 454 0.90 -0.16 -2.04
CA SER A 454 0.12 0.90 -2.67
C SER A 454 0.94 2.19 -2.83
N TYR A 455 1.89 2.45 -1.93
CA TYR A 455 2.76 3.61 -2.05
C TYR A 455 3.77 3.46 -3.18
N PHE A 456 4.35 2.26 -3.36
CA PHE A 456 5.29 2.02 -4.47
C PHE A 456 4.63 1.87 -5.83
N SER A 457 3.34 1.54 -5.89
CA SER A 457 2.58 1.55 -7.16
C SER A 457 2.18 2.95 -7.60
N ASN A 458 1.94 3.85 -6.64
CA ASN A 458 1.36 5.16 -6.90
C ASN A 458 2.35 6.32 -6.82
N TYR A 459 3.52 6.12 -6.20
CA TYR A 459 4.52 7.15 -5.99
C TYR A 459 5.91 6.68 -6.38
N SER A 460 6.78 7.62 -6.74
CA SER A 460 8.21 7.33 -6.87
C SER A 460 8.75 6.84 -5.52
N PHE A 461 9.79 6.00 -5.53
CA PHE A 461 10.40 5.48 -4.30
C PHE A 461 10.64 6.58 -3.25
N PHE A 462 11.19 7.72 -3.69
CA PHE A 462 11.49 8.85 -2.80
C PHE A 462 10.26 9.57 -2.25
N ASP A 463 9.14 9.53 -2.97
CA ASP A 463 7.87 10.16 -2.54
C ASP A 463 7.02 9.19 -1.72
N ALA A 464 7.25 7.88 -1.87
CA ALA A 464 6.69 6.83 -1.03
C ALA A 464 7.37 6.75 0.35
N LEU A 465 8.67 7.07 0.46
CA LEU A 465 9.46 6.95 1.69
C LEU A 465 8.79 7.48 2.97
N PRO A 466 8.20 8.70 3.00
CA PRO A 466 7.58 9.24 4.22
C PRO A 466 6.39 8.42 4.74
N TYR A 467 5.72 7.69 3.85
CA TYR A 467 4.58 6.83 4.18
C TYR A 467 4.99 5.38 4.42
N PHE A 468 6.02 4.93 3.71
CA PHE A 468 6.57 3.57 3.79
C PHE A 468 7.36 3.31 5.09
N ILE A 469 8.21 4.25 5.51
CA ILE A 469 9.09 4.07 6.68
C ILE A 469 8.33 3.76 7.97
N PRO A 470 7.20 4.43 8.30
CA PRO A 470 6.40 4.09 9.47
C PRO A 470 5.80 2.67 9.41
N LEU A 471 5.39 2.20 8.23
CA LEU A 471 4.82 0.86 8.03
C LEU A 471 5.90 -0.22 8.18
N LEU A 472 7.05 0.00 7.56
CA LEU A 472 8.25 -0.84 7.74
C LEU A 472 8.62 -0.94 9.23
N GLY A 473 8.52 0.18 9.95
CA GLY A 473 8.69 0.23 11.39
C GLY A 473 7.78 -0.71 12.15
N GLN A 474 6.48 -0.66 11.89
CA GLN A 474 5.52 -1.53 12.58
C GLN A 474 5.75 -3.01 12.30
N MET A 475 6.16 -3.36 11.08
CA MET A 475 6.53 -4.73 10.72
C MET A 475 7.79 -5.20 11.48
N ILE A 476 8.85 -4.39 11.48
CA ILE A 476 10.09 -4.66 12.23
C ILE A 476 9.80 -4.78 13.73
N ILE A 477 8.93 -3.93 14.27
CA ILE A 477 8.54 -3.94 15.70
C ILE A 477 7.85 -5.23 16.09
N SER A 478 6.94 -5.75 15.25
CA SER A 478 6.25 -7.01 15.53
C SER A 478 7.24 -8.18 15.59
N LEU A 479 8.18 -8.23 14.65
CA LEU A 479 9.27 -9.21 14.66
C LEU A 479 10.16 -9.04 15.90
N LEU A 480 10.60 -7.82 16.22
CA LEU A 480 11.44 -7.54 17.38
C LEU A 480 10.76 -7.90 18.71
N ASN A 481 9.47 -7.59 18.89
CA ASN A 481 8.73 -7.95 20.09
C ASN A 481 8.64 -9.47 20.27
N LYS A 482 8.37 -10.20 19.17
CA LYS A 482 8.35 -11.65 19.20
C LYS A 482 9.74 -12.22 19.47
N THR A 483 10.79 -11.65 18.89
CA THR A 483 12.19 -11.99 19.19
C THR A 483 12.51 -11.81 20.68
N ILE A 484 12.14 -10.67 21.27
CA ILE A 484 12.33 -10.40 22.71
C ILE A 484 11.59 -11.43 23.56
N HIS A 485 10.34 -11.72 23.21
CA HIS A 485 9.53 -12.71 23.91
C HIS A 485 10.20 -14.09 23.90
N ILE A 486 10.61 -14.58 22.73
CA ILE A 486 11.29 -15.87 22.58
C ILE A 486 12.60 -15.88 23.37
N LEU A 487 13.44 -14.85 23.24
CA LEU A 487 14.72 -14.75 23.97
C LEU A 487 14.59 -14.63 25.48
N THR A 488 13.43 -14.22 25.98
CA THR A 488 13.17 -14.16 27.43
C THR A 488 12.96 -15.55 28.01
N PHE A 489 12.37 -16.47 27.25
CA PHE A 489 11.99 -17.81 27.73
C PHE A 489 12.90 -18.93 27.22
N GLU A 490 13.61 -18.69 26.11
CA GLU A 490 14.43 -19.68 25.44
C GLU A 490 15.86 -19.14 25.26
N ARG A 491 16.84 -20.02 25.37
CA ARG A 491 18.24 -19.71 25.06
C ARG A 491 18.61 -20.27 23.70
N PHE A 492 19.36 -19.49 22.94
CA PHE A 492 19.91 -19.89 21.65
C PHE A 492 21.42 -19.73 21.69
N ASP A 493 22.14 -20.63 21.03
CA ASP A 493 23.59 -20.50 20.86
C ASP A 493 23.93 -19.38 19.86
N VAL A 494 23.07 -19.20 18.85
CA VAL A 494 23.23 -18.16 17.82
C VAL A 494 21.88 -17.70 17.27
N ILE A 495 21.79 -16.41 16.94
CA ILE A 495 20.67 -15.83 16.21
C ILE A 495 21.19 -15.34 14.85
N VAL A 496 20.55 -15.82 13.79
CA VAL A 496 20.78 -15.33 12.43
C VAL A 496 19.66 -14.36 12.06
N ALA A 497 20.02 -13.12 11.74
CA ALA A 497 19.07 -12.05 11.46
C ALA A 497 19.30 -11.43 10.07
N ASP A 498 18.21 -11.04 9.40
CA ASP A 498 18.29 -10.20 8.21
C ASP A 498 18.77 -8.80 8.63
N LEU A 499 19.72 -8.24 7.88
CA LEU A 499 20.30 -6.93 8.19
C LEU A 499 19.27 -5.79 8.17
N MET A 500 18.12 -5.96 7.53
CA MET A 500 16.99 -5.01 7.57
C MET A 500 16.30 -4.96 8.95
N ILE A 501 16.52 -5.93 9.83
CA ILE A 501 15.99 -5.96 11.20
C ILE A 501 17.05 -5.38 12.16
N VAL A 502 17.29 -4.07 12.02
CA VAL A 502 18.40 -3.32 12.64
C VAL A 502 18.51 -3.46 14.17
N GLY A 503 17.43 -3.87 14.86
CA GLY A 503 17.40 -4.03 16.32
C GLY A 503 17.90 -5.37 16.87
N VAL A 504 18.02 -6.42 16.04
CA VAL A 504 18.36 -7.77 16.54
C VAL A 504 19.79 -7.88 17.08
N PRO A 505 20.82 -7.29 16.44
CA PRO A 505 22.18 -7.42 16.96
C PRO A 505 22.36 -6.83 18.38
N ILE A 506 21.68 -5.72 18.67
CA ILE A 506 21.65 -5.10 20.01
C ILE A 506 20.95 -6.01 21.03
N LEU A 507 19.86 -6.69 20.64
CA LEU A 507 19.19 -7.67 21.51
C LEU A 507 20.10 -8.85 21.85
N CYS A 508 20.82 -9.37 20.85
CA CYS A 508 21.74 -10.47 21.03
C CYS A 508 22.87 -10.10 22.00
N GLU A 509 23.46 -8.92 21.84
CA GLU A 509 24.51 -8.41 22.74
C GLU A 509 24.00 -8.34 24.19
N LYS A 510 22.77 -7.84 24.40
CA LYS A 510 22.18 -7.73 25.74
C LYS A 510 21.74 -9.08 26.32
N ALA A 511 21.33 -10.01 25.49
CA ALA A 511 21.00 -11.38 25.86
C ALA A 511 22.24 -12.29 25.99
N ASN A 512 23.44 -11.76 25.78
CA ASN A 512 24.70 -12.52 25.70
C ASN A 512 24.60 -13.74 24.77
N THR A 513 24.01 -13.51 23.59
CA THR A 513 23.80 -14.52 22.54
C THR A 513 24.58 -14.12 21.29
N HIS A 514 25.20 -15.07 20.59
CA HIS A 514 25.94 -14.76 19.38
C HIS A 514 25.00 -14.29 18.25
N CYS A 515 25.41 -13.25 17.51
CA CYS A 515 24.62 -12.70 16.41
C CYS A 515 25.33 -12.87 15.07
N VAL A 516 24.60 -13.38 14.08
CA VAL A 516 25.03 -13.44 12.68
C VAL A 516 24.07 -12.58 11.87
N THR A 517 24.60 -11.66 11.06
CA THR A 517 23.79 -10.83 10.17
C THR A 517 23.93 -11.31 8.73
N LEU A 518 22.81 -11.44 8.03
CA LEU A 518 22.78 -11.85 6.62
C LEU A 518 22.41 -10.66 5.72
N SER A 519 23.24 -10.42 4.70
CA SER A 519 22.99 -9.40 3.66
C SER A 519 22.75 -10.08 2.32
N THR A 520 21.53 -9.97 1.80
CA THR A 520 21.10 -10.55 0.51
C THR A 520 20.85 -9.48 -0.57
N SER A 521 20.99 -8.19 -0.22
CA SER A 521 20.90 -7.05 -1.13
C SER A 521 21.94 -5.99 -0.78
N GLU A 522 22.22 -5.07 -1.72
CA GLU A 522 23.09 -3.91 -1.46
C GLU A 522 22.39 -2.81 -0.66
N LEU A 523 21.05 -2.80 -0.60
CA LEU A 523 20.27 -1.74 0.05
C LEU A 523 20.68 -1.49 1.51
N PRO A 524 20.91 -2.51 2.36
CA PRO A 524 21.44 -2.32 3.71
C PRO A 524 22.82 -1.65 3.76
N SER A 525 23.71 -1.95 2.81
CA SER A 525 25.04 -1.33 2.72
C SER A 525 24.95 0.13 2.26
N ILE A 526 23.96 0.43 1.42
CA ILE A 526 23.65 1.80 0.99
C ILE A 526 23.08 2.60 2.16
N LEU A 527 22.40 1.97 3.12
CA LEU A 527 21.88 2.59 4.34
C LEU A 527 22.91 2.63 5.50
N ASP A 528 24.13 2.12 5.31
CA ASP A 528 25.20 2.18 6.30
C ASP A 528 25.73 3.62 6.41
N PHE A 529 25.23 4.37 7.39
CA PHE A 529 25.52 5.80 7.59
C PHE A 529 27.00 6.11 7.93
N ASN A 530 27.89 5.11 8.07
CA ASN A 530 29.34 5.28 8.27
C ASN A 530 30.11 5.61 6.96
N LEU A 531 29.47 6.30 6.04
CA LEU A 531 29.89 6.62 4.68
C LEU A 531 31.07 7.59 4.42
N PRO A 532 31.69 8.30 5.38
CA PRO A 532 32.81 9.19 5.06
C PRO A 532 34.02 8.53 4.37
N ASN A 533 34.10 7.20 4.37
CA ASN A 533 35.26 6.43 3.88
C ASN A 533 35.29 6.13 2.37
N ILE A 534 34.27 6.48 1.57
CA ILE A 534 34.24 6.11 0.14
C ILE A 534 35.19 6.97 -0.72
N PHE A 535 35.36 8.26 -0.41
CA PHE A 535 36.24 9.15 -1.17
C PHE A 535 37.72 9.03 -0.79
N SER A 536 38.03 8.50 0.40
CA SER A 536 39.39 8.36 0.92
C SER A 536 40.14 7.12 0.43
N LEU A 537 39.52 6.29 -0.43
CA LEU A 537 40.05 5.01 -0.89
C LEU A 537 40.37 4.97 -2.39
N VAL A 538 40.27 6.10 -3.11
CA VAL A 538 40.48 6.14 -4.57
C VAL A 538 41.94 6.50 -4.87
N THR A 539 42.71 5.55 -5.40
CA THR A 539 44.05 5.85 -5.94
C THR A 539 43.96 6.53 -7.31
N SER A 540 44.98 7.33 -7.69
CA SER A 540 45.02 8.04 -8.98
C SER A 540 44.90 7.15 -10.21
N LYS A 541 45.21 5.85 -10.08
CA LYS A 541 45.09 4.84 -11.14
C LYS A 541 43.68 4.26 -11.25
N GLU A 542 42.94 4.17 -10.15
CA GLU A 542 41.53 3.78 -10.14
C GLU A 542 40.62 4.90 -10.64
N LEU A 543 41.16 6.14 -10.70
CA LEU A 543 40.44 7.34 -11.12
C LEU A 543 39.98 7.35 -12.60
N THR A 544 40.40 6.38 -13.40
CA THR A 544 39.99 6.26 -14.82
C THR A 544 38.90 5.21 -15.03
N GLN A 545 38.59 4.36 -14.05
CA GLN A 545 37.54 3.32 -14.12
C GLN A 545 36.25 3.72 -13.36
N ILE A 546 36.13 4.97 -12.91
CA ILE A 546 35.19 5.40 -11.85
C ILE A 546 33.75 5.72 -12.28
N THR A 547 33.29 5.41 -13.49
CA THR A 547 31.89 5.76 -13.83
C THR A 547 30.89 5.09 -12.89
N HIS A 548 31.13 3.84 -12.49
CA HIS A 548 30.30 3.08 -11.56
C HIS A 548 30.43 3.51 -10.10
N ARG A 549 31.67 3.64 -9.57
CA ARG A 549 31.89 3.97 -8.16
C ARG A 549 31.51 5.43 -7.83
N ILE A 550 31.71 6.38 -8.75
CA ILE A 550 31.20 7.76 -8.56
C ILE A 550 29.70 7.80 -8.72
N TYR A 551 29.10 7.04 -9.65
CA TYR A 551 27.65 6.98 -9.76
C TYR A 551 27.03 6.40 -8.48
N ASN A 552 27.54 5.27 -7.97
CA ASN A 552 27.07 4.66 -6.73
C ASN A 552 27.35 5.56 -5.53
N ALA A 553 28.54 6.17 -5.41
CA ALA A 553 28.83 7.10 -4.31
C ALA A 553 27.95 8.37 -4.37
N ALA A 554 27.74 8.96 -5.55
CA ALA A 554 26.87 10.12 -5.74
C ALA A 554 25.40 9.76 -5.53
N PHE A 555 24.95 8.62 -6.04
CA PHE A 555 23.62 8.07 -5.82
C PHE A 555 23.38 7.78 -4.35
N THR A 556 24.30 7.11 -3.65
CA THR A 556 24.23 6.82 -2.21
C THR A 556 24.26 8.11 -1.39
N MET A 557 25.19 9.03 -1.66
CA MET A 557 25.24 10.32 -0.96
C MET A 557 23.96 11.12 -1.16
N ARG A 558 23.41 11.23 -2.39
CA ARG A 558 22.13 11.92 -2.62
C ARG A 558 20.92 11.14 -2.15
N LEU A 559 20.93 9.81 -2.19
CA LEU A 559 19.89 8.93 -1.63
C LEU A 559 19.81 9.18 -0.14
N ILE A 560 20.95 9.21 0.56
CA ILE A 560 21.03 9.52 1.99
C ILE A 560 20.70 10.98 2.25
N THR A 561 21.17 11.92 1.43
CA THR A 561 20.84 13.34 1.63
C THR A 561 19.34 13.58 1.42
N LYS A 562 18.71 12.94 0.43
CA LYS A 562 17.26 12.98 0.19
C LYS A 562 16.48 12.14 1.19
N LEU A 563 16.99 10.99 1.66
CA LEU A 563 16.42 10.23 2.77
C LEU A 563 16.42 11.13 4.00
N MET A 564 17.55 11.72 4.36
CA MET A 564 17.64 12.63 5.50
C MET A 564 16.73 13.85 5.29
N GLN A 565 16.68 14.48 4.12
CA GLN A 565 15.82 15.66 3.91
C GLN A 565 14.31 15.34 3.88
N LYS A 566 13.87 14.30 3.15
CA LYS A 566 12.45 13.94 2.97
C LYS A 566 11.92 13.00 4.04
N SER A 567 12.79 12.26 4.72
CA SER A 567 12.41 11.22 5.66
C SER A 567 13.05 11.35 7.05
N ALA A 568 13.84 12.38 7.37
CA ALA A 568 14.32 12.57 8.75
C ALA A 568 13.16 12.63 9.76
N SER A 569 12.03 13.27 9.42
CA SER A 569 10.83 13.25 10.27
C SER A 569 10.20 11.85 10.36
N ALA A 570 10.23 11.06 9.29
CA ALA A 570 9.70 9.70 9.25
C ALA A 570 10.60 8.70 9.99
N PHE A 571 11.92 8.79 9.87
CA PHE A 571 12.89 8.05 10.67
C PHE A 571 12.82 8.46 12.14
N TYR A 572 12.72 9.75 12.44
CA TYR A 572 12.49 10.23 13.80
C TYR A 572 11.19 9.66 14.39
N THR A 573 10.11 9.63 13.59
CA THR A 573 8.83 8.99 13.98
C THR A 573 8.97 7.49 14.16
N LEU A 574 9.71 6.81 13.27
CA LEU A 574 10.05 5.39 13.37
C LEU A 574 10.76 5.09 14.69
N PHE A 575 11.83 5.83 14.99
CA PHE A 575 12.59 5.68 16.24
C PHE A 575 11.77 6.01 17.49
N GLN A 576 10.85 6.98 17.41
CA GLN A 576 9.89 7.25 18.50
C GLN A 576 8.77 6.20 18.62
N SER A 577 8.49 5.47 17.54
CA SER A 577 7.44 4.44 17.46
C SER A 577 7.93 3.04 17.81
N LEU A 578 9.25 2.82 17.84
CA LEU A 578 9.82 1.63 18.48
C LEU A 578 9.20 1.53 19.88
N PRO A 579 8.57 0.40 20.24
CA PRO A 579 7.82 0.30 21.47
C PRO A 579 8.72 0.64 22.65
N ARG A 580 8.12 1.09 23.76
CA ARG A 580 8.80 1.02 25.06
C ARG A 580 9.10 -0.45 25.31
N ILE A 581 10.29 -0.88 24.92
CA ILE A 581 10.72 -2.26 25.08
C ILE A 581 10.68 -2.56 26.57
N PRO A 582 9.92 -3.58 27.01
CA PRO A 582 9.78 -3.87 28.43
C PRO A 582 11.13 -4.34 29.01
N GLY A 583 11.37 -3.97 30.27
CA GLY A 583 12.52 -4.47 31.04
C GLY A 583 13.88 -3.84 30.66
N PRO A 584 15.00 -4.55 30.90
CA PRO A 584 16.37 -4.00 30.87
C PRO A 584 16.88 -3.57 29.48
N PHE A 585 16.11 -3.81 28.42
CA PHE A 585 16.49 -3.49 27.04
C PHE A 585 16.06 -2.07 26.60
N HIS A 586 15.22 -1.37 27.39
CA HIS A 586 14.68 -0.04 27.08
C HIS A 586 15.75 0.99 26.69
N ASP A 587 16.84 1.09 27.46
CA ASP A 587 17.89 2.10 27.25
C ASP A 587 18.82 1.77 26.06
N SER A 588 18.65 0.60 25.46
CA SER A 588 19.52 0.10 24.39
C SER A 588 19.04 0.52 23.00
N PHE A 589 17.76 0.89 22.83
CA PHE A 589 17.14 1.25 21.55
C PHE A 589 17.05 2.77 21.34
N THR A 590 18.15 3.48 21.59
CA THR A 590 18.24 4.90 21.23
C THR A 590 18.65 5.05 19.76
N PRO A 591 18.26 6.14 19.06
CA PRO A 591 18.73 6.42 17.70
C PRO A 591 20.27 6.39 17.61
N THR A 592 20.95 6.87 18.65
CA THR A 592 22.40 6.81 18.78
C THR A 592 22.92 5.38 18.87
N ASN A 593 22.31 4.49 19.65
CA ASN A 593 22.77 3.10 19.74
C ASN A 593 22.44 2.31 18.46
N LEU A 594 21.29 2.57 17.82
CA LEU A 594 20.94 1.93 16.54
C LEU A 594 21.85 2.40 15.38
N LEU A 595 22.32 3.65 15.42
CA LEU A 595 23.21 4.21 14.38
C LEU A 595 24.70 3.96 14.65
N PHE A 596 25.11 3.83 15.91
CA PHE A 596 26.53 3.76 16.30
C PHE A 596 26.92 2.53 17.12
N SER A 597 26.02 1.57 17.37
CA SER A 597 26.40 0.34 18.09
C SER A 597 27.43 -0.47 17.30
N LYS A 598 28.48 -0.88 18.00
CA LYS A 598 29.55 -1.74 17.50
C LYS A 598 29.20 -3.20 17.84
N SER A 599 28.14 -3.72 17.24
CA SER A 599 27.71 -5.10 17.47
C SER A 599 28.79 -6.07 16.98
N LYS A 600 29.35 -6.91 17.87
CA LYS A 600 30.27 -8.02 17.55
C LYS A 600 29.59 -9.18 16.81
N SER A 601 29.03 -8.90 15.63
CA SER A 601 28.33 -9.90 14.82
C SER A 601 29.16 -10.36 13.63
N LEU A 602 29.11 -11.65 13.31
CA LEU A 602 29.60 -12.18 12.02
C LEU A 602 28.65 -11.69 10.90
N LYS A 603 29.20 -11.07 9.85
CA LYS A 603 28.41 -10.63 8.69
C LYS A 603 28.59 -11.61 7.53
N LEU A 604 27.50 -12.25 7.12
CA LEU A 604 27.43 -13.13 5.97
C LEU A 604 26.84 -12.38 4.77
N VAL A 605 27.52 -12.42 3.64
CA VAL A 605 27.11 -11.73 2.42
C VAL A 605 26.78 -12.76 1.35
N GLY A 606 25.48 -12.84 1.01
CA GLY A 606 24.90 -13.79 0.05
C GLY A 606 25.03 -13.37 -1.41
N MET A 607 26.08 -12.60 -1.75
CA MET A 607 26.34 -12.10 -3.10
C MET A 607 27.86 -12.05 -3.35
N PRO A 608 28.31 -12.12 -4.62
CA PRO A 608 29.72 -12.02 -4.94
C PRO A 608 30.27 -10.61 -4.61
N PRO A 609 31.56 -10.48 -4.24
CA PRO A 609 32.18 -9.20 -3.90
C PRO A 609 32.05 -8.13 -5.01
N SER A 610 31.97 -8.56 -6.27
CA SER A 610 31.77 -7.69 -7.44
C SER A 610 30.44 -6.93 -7.44
N PHE A 611 29.42 -7.47 -6.77
CA PHE A 611 28.10 -6.85 -6.55
C PHE A 611 27.98 -6.18 -5.19
N PHE A 612 29.08 -6.06 -4.43
CA PHE A 612 29.07 -5.46 -3.09
C PHE A 612 30.10 -4.33 -3.02
N THR A 613 29.61 -3.09 -3.01
CA THR A 613 30.46 -1.92 -2.77
C THR A 613 30.97 -1.90 -1.33
N SER A 614 32.23 -2.29 -1.09
CA SER A 614 32.80 -2.33 0.25
C SER A 614 32.93 -0.92 0.86
N SER A 615 32.12 -0.59 1.86
CA SER A 615 32.57 0.21 2.99
C SER A 615 33.40 -0.72 3.88
N TYR A 616 34.62 -0.35 4.25
CA TYR A 616 35.39 -1.12 5.25
C TYR A 616 34.61 -1.11 6.58
N SER A 617 33.79 -2.13 6.82
CA SER A 617 33.23 -2.38 8.13
C SER A 617 34.34 -2.92 9.00
N HIS A 618 34.51 -2.37 10.20
CA HIS A 618 35.55 -2.75 11.14
C HIS A 618 35.37 -4.17 11.73
N HIS A 619 34.60 -5.07 11.10
CA HIS A 619 34.07 -6.33 11.67
C HIS A 619 34.07 -7.47 10.63
N TYR A 620 34.18 -8.71 11.10
CA TYR A 620 34.42 -9.92 10.31
C TYR A 620 33.29 -10.19 9.29
N THR A 621 33.59 -10.04 7.99
CA THR A 621 32.63 -10.23 6.89
C THR A 621 33.07 -11.38 5.99
N LYS A 622 32.14 -12.29 5.67
CA LYS A 622 32.36 -13.44 4.80
C LYS A 622 31.45 -13.38 3.58
N TYR A 623 32.05 -13.43 2.40
CA TYR A 623 31.36 -13.53 1.12
C TYR A 623 31.16 -14.99 0.78
N LEU A 624 29.90 -15.41 0.67
CA LEU A 624 29.54 -16.82 0.57
C LEU A 624 28.90 -17.20 -0.76
N GLY A 625 28.71 -16.23 -1.67
CA GLY A 625 27.96 -16.45 -2.90
C GLY A 625 26.46 -16.66 -2.60
N VAL A 626 25.71 -17.18 -3.57
CA VAL A 626 24.24 -17.18 -3.52
C VAL A 626 23.72 -18.38 -2.73
N PHE A 627 22.68 -18.13 -1.94
CA PHE A 627 22.00 -19.15 -1.14
C PHE A 627 21.00 -19.94 -1.98
N ILE A 628 21.51 -20.78 -2.89
CA ILE A 628 20.72 -21.63 -3.78
C ILE A 628 20.91 -23.09 -3.38
N ASN A 629 19.82 -23.75 -3.00
CA ASN A 629 19.80 -25.20 -2.84
C ASN A 629 19.53 -25.89 -4.19
N GLU A 630 20.47 -26.65 -4.74
CA GLU A 630 20.30 -27.34 -6.04
C GLU A 630 19.38 -28.57 -5.96
N THR A 631 19.01 -29.03 -4.76
CA THR A 631 18.21 -30.25 -4.57
C THR A 631 16.70 -29.99 -4.65
N VAL A 632 16.11 -30.50 -5.73
CA VAL A 632 14.68 -30.79 -5.99
C VAL A 632 13.69 -29.61 -5.92
N VAL A 633 13.01 -29.38 -7.04
CA VAL A 633 11.79 -28.56 -7.12
C VAL A 633 10.61 -29.52 -7.28
N ASP A 634 9.85 -29.71 -6.20
CA ASP A 634 8.60 -30.47 -6.26
C ASP A 634 7.51 -29.66 -6.97
N ASN A 635 6.66 -30.33 -7.75
CA ASN A 635 5.50 -29.78 -8.47
C ASN A 635 5.82 -28.78 -9.61
N VAL A 636 6.58 -29.20 -10.62
CA VAL A 636 6.66 -28.48 -11.90
C VAL A 636 5.55 -28.96 -12.84
N ASP A 637 4.84 -28.03 -13.48
CA ASP A 637 3.79 -28.34 -14.46
C ASP A 637 4.34 -29.22 -15.61
N ASN A 638 3.67 -30.34 -15.86
CA ASN A 638 4.03 -31.30 -16.89
C ASN A 638 4.00 -30.71 -18.31
N ASP A 639 3.06 -29.81 -18.59
CA ASP A 639 2.92 -29.18 -19.92
C ASP A 639 4.07 -28.20 -20.20
N LEU A 640 4.36 -27.30 -19.26
CA LEU A 640 5.52 -26.40 -19.35
C LEU A 640 6.82 -27.18 -19.48
N THR A 641 6.95 -28.27 -18.70
CA THR A 641 8.11 -29.16 -18.76
C THR A 641 8.28 -29.78 -20.14
N SER A 642 7.19 -30.29 -20.72
CA SER A 642 7.21 -30.88 -22.06
C SER A 642 7.60 -29.86 -23.13
N TRP A 643 7.05 -28.63 -23.04
CA TRP A 643 7.35 -27.56 -23.97
C TRP A 643 8.83 -27.15 -23.89
N MET A 644 9.38 -26.97 -22.69
CA MET A 644 10.79 -26.60 -22.52
C MET A 644 11.75 -27.69 -22.99
N LYS A 645 11.41 -28.97 -22.77
CA LYS A 645 12.21 -30.12 -23.26
C LYS A 645 12.16 -30.26 -24.78
N SER A 646 11.12 -29.75 -25.44
CA SER A 646 11.02 -29.74 -26.91
C SER A 646 11.96 -28.72 -27.59
N LYS A 647 12.53 -27.77 -26.83
CA LYS A 647 13.38 -26.71 -27.38
C LYS A 647 14.85 -27.12 -27.38
N SER A 648 15.58 -26.64 -28.38
CA SER A 648 17.03 -26.84 -28.50
C SER A 648 17.79 -26.16 -27.35
N ARG A 649 19.06 -26.52 -27.17
CA ARG A 649 19.93 -25.91 -26.16
C ARG A 649 20.09 -24.41 -26.43
N SER A 650 20.05 -23.60 -25.38
CA SER A 650 20.26 -22.14 -25.45
C SER A 650 19.41 -21.44 -26.53
N SER A 651 18.11 -21.76 -26.59
CA SER A 651 17.17 -21.18 -27.56
C SER A 651 16.03 -20.39 -26.92
N ILE A 652 15.83 -20.45 -25.60
CA ILE A 652 14.74 -19.77 -24.91
C ILE A 652 15.23 -18.44 -24.30
N ILE A 653 14.50 -17.36 -24.58
CA ILE A 653 14.50 -16.12 -23.81
C ILE A 653 13.41 -16.28 -22.73
N TYR A 654 13.81 -16.30 -21.46
CA TYR A 654 12.86 -16.34 -20.35
C TYR A 654 12.71 -14.94 -19.75
N GLY A 655 11.50 -14.47 -19.47
CA GLY A 655 11.26 -13.17 -18.86
C GLY A 655 10.29 -13.23 -17.67
N ALA A 656 10.68 -12.60 -16.56
CA ALA A 656 9.84 -12.43 -15.37
C ALA A 656 10.21 -11.14 -14.62
N PHE A 657 9.20 -10.38 -14.20
CA PHE A 657 9.38 -8.99 -13.73
C PHE A 657 9.09 -8.77 -12.25
N GLY A 658 9.16 -9.83 -11.44
CA GLY A 658 8.79 -9.78 -10.02
C GLY A 658 7.28 -9.62 -9.81
N SER A 659 6.83 -9.79 -8.57
CA SER A 659 5.40 -9.69 -8.23
C SER A 659 4.91 -8.26 -8.05
N THR A 660 5.82 -7.32 -7.91
CA THR A 660 5.59 -5.95 -7.46
C THR A 660 5.76 -4.92 -8.57
N SER A 661 6.40 -5.28 -9.68
CA SER A 661 6.66 -4.35 -10.79
C SER A 661 5.46 -4.28 -11.72
N VAL A 662 5.01 -3.06 -12.02
CA VAL A 662 4.00 -2.81 -13.05
C VAL A 662 4.69 -2.23 -14.28
N ILE A 663 4.45 -2.83 -15.44
CA ILE A 663 5.02 -2.42 -16.72
C ILE A 663 4.07 -1.41 -17.38
N PRO A 664 4.49 -0.16 -17.64
CA PRO A 664 3.68 0.80 -18.39
C PRO A 664 3.41 0.34 -19.83
N LEU A 665 2.29 0.78 -20.40
CA LEU A 665 1.84 0.42 -21.76
C LEU A 665 2.90 0.69 -22.83
N ASP A 666 3.56 1.85 -22.80
CA ASP A 666 4.59 2.24 -23.77
C ASP A 666 5.83 1.32 -23.69
N ARG A 667 6.26 0.97 -22.48
CA ARG A 667 7.38 0.04 -22.28
C ARG A 667 7.02 -1.38 -22.65
N MET A 668 5.79 -1.82 -22.35
CA MET A 668 5.29 -3.13 -22.78
C MET A 668 5.24 -3.22 -24.31
N TYR A 669 4.70 -2.20 -24.99
CA TYR A 669 4.67 -2.11 -26.46
C TYR A 669 6.06 -2.23 -27.07
N ASN A 670 7.00 -1.42 -26.60
CA ASN A 670 8.37 -1.45 -27.11
C ASN A 670 9.08 -2.79 -26.83
N LEU A 671 8.82 -3.38 -25.65
CA LEU A 671 9.41 -4.67 -25.28
C LEU A 671 8.92 -5.80 -26.20
N ILE A 672 7.60 -5.99 -26.31
CA ILE A 672 7.06 -7.12 -27.07
C ILE A 672 7.24 -6.95 -28.58
N SER A 673 7.21 -5.71 -29.08
CA SER A 673 7.54 -5.42 -30.48
C SER A 673 8.99 -5.76 -30.80
N GLY A 674 9.92 -5.42 -29.89
CA GLY A 674 11.34 -5.75 -30.06
C GLY A 674 11.61 -7.26 -29.97
N LEU A 675 10.94 -7.96 -29.05
CA LEU A 675 11.03 -9.42 -28.93
C LEU A 675 10.47 -10.13 -30.17
N ALA A 676 9.30 -9.71 -30.67
CA ALA A 676 8.70 -10.29 -31.87
C ALA A 676 9.57 -10.08 -33.12
N ALA A 677 10.10 -8.87 -33.29
CA ALA A 677 11.03 -8.56 -34.39
C ALA A 677 12.31 -9.41 -34.32
N PHE A 678 12.84 -9.64 -33.12
CA PHE A 678 14.00 -10.51 -32.91
C PHE A 678 13.69 -11.98 -33.24
N LEU A 679 12.57 -12.53 -32.77
CA LEU A 679 12.14 -13.92 -33.02
C LEU A 679 11.91 -14.23 -34.51
N LEU A 680 11.50 -13.23 -35.30
CA LEU A 680 11.36 -13.38 -36.76
C LEU A 680 12.71 -13.39 -37.48
N LYS A 681 13.70 -12.68 -36.94
CA LYS A 681 15.05 -12.65 -37.50
C LYS A 681 15.84 -13.90 -37.12
N GLU A 682 15.72 -14.36 -35.87
CA GLU A 682 16.42 -15.52 -35.33
C GLU A 682 15.45 -16.71 -35.21
N GLY A 683 15.31 -17.48 -36.29
CA GLY A 683 14.32 -18.56 -36.42
C GLY A 683 14.36 -19.63 -35.32
N ASP A 684 15.55 -19.90 -34.78
CA ASP A 684 15.76 -20.92 -33.74
C ASP A 684 15.43 -20.43 -32.31
N SER A 685 15.10 -19.15 -32.14
CA SER A 685 14.80 -18.57 -30.83
C SER A 685 13.34 -18.82 -30.41
N SER A 686 13.12 -18.98 -29.10
CA SER A 686 11.83 -19.19 -28.45
C SER A 686 11.68 -18.21 -27.28
N LEU A 687 10.44 -17.89 -26.91
CA LEU A 687 10.12 -16.89 -25.89
C LEU A 687 9.20 -17.48 -24.83
N LEU A 688 9.60 -17.35 -23.55
CA LEU A 688 8.78 -17.67 -22.39
C LEU A 688 8.63 -16.41 -21.53
N LEU A 689 7.45 -15.82 -21.45
CA LEU A 689 7.17 -14.69 -20.56
C LEU A 689 6.20 -15.10 -19.45
N ALA A 690 6.56 -14.84 -18.21
CA ALA A 690 5.69 -15.03 -17.05
C ALA A 690 5.23 -13.67 -16.53
N PHE A 691 3.94 -13.38 -16.71
CA PHE A 691 3.29 -12.17 -16.21
C PHE A 691 2.33 -12.50 -15.07
N ARG A 692 2.27 -11.62 -14.06
CA ARG A 692 1.18 -11.62 -13.07
C ARG A 692 0.06 -10.69 -13.52
N ASN A 693 -1.17 -10.97 -13.07
CA ASN A 693 -2.44 -10.28 -13.34
C ASN A 693 -2.30 -8.95 -14.11
N THR A 694 -1.87 -7.86 -13.46
CA THR A 694 -1.79 -6.51 -14.04
C THR A 694 -0.88 -6.42 -15.28
N ASN A 695 0.27 -7.08 -15.28
CA ASN A 695 1.17 -7.10 -16.43
C ASN A 695 0.64 -7.98 -17.55
N TYR A 696 -0.12 -9.03 -17.21
CA TYR A 696 -0.78 -9.87 -18.20
C TYR A 696 -1.89 -9.10 -18.91
N ASP A 697 -2.72 -8.36 -18.17
CA ASP A 697 -3.74 -7.48 -18.73
C ASP A 697 -3.13 -6.37 -19.61
N THR A 698 -2.01 -5.80 -19.17
CA THR A 698 -1.24 -4.82 -19.96
C THR A 698 -0.71 -5.46 -21.25
N TYR A 699 -0.12 -6.66 -21.17
CA TYR A 699 0.34 -7.41 -22.33
C TYR A 699 -0.79 -7.68 -23.32
N GLN A 700 -1.94 -8.14 -22.84
CA GLN A 700 -3.13 -8.41 -23.67
C GLN A 700 -3.68 -7.16 -24.34
N THR A 701 -3.64 -6.02 -23.65
CA THR A 701 -4.04 -4.72 -24.21
C THR A 701 -3.12 -4.32 -25.36
N VAL A 702 -1.81 -4.34 -25.12
CA VAL A 702 -0.80 -3.98 -26.13
C VAL A 702 -0.82 -4.94 -27.32
N LEU A 703 -1.02 -6.24 -27.09
CA LEU A 703 -1.09 -7.26 -28.14
C LEU A 703 -2.22 -6.99 -29.16
N LYS A 704 -3.34 -6.42 -28.71
CA LYS A 704 -4.46 -6.01 -29.57
C LYS A 704 -4.15 -4.73 -30.36
N GLU A 705 -3.32 -3.86 -29.80
CA GLU A 705 -2.92 -2.57 -30.38
C GLU A 705 -1.67 -2.65 -31.26
N LEU A 706 -1.04 -3.82 -31.40
CA LEU A 706 0.10 -4.02 -32.30
C LEU A 706 -0.31 -3.81 -33.76
N ASP A 707 0.32 -2.83 -34.42
CA ASP A 707 0.07 -2.49 -35.84
C ASP A 707 0.60 -3.56 -36.82
N ASN A 708 1.49 -4.45 -36.35
CA ASN A 708 2.12 -5.46 -37.19
C ASN A 708 1.43 -6.83 -37.01
N ASP A 709 0.62 -7.22 -37.99
CA ASP A 709 -0.13 -8.49 -37.96
C ASP A 709 0.77 -9.72 -37.83
N ASN A 710 1.97 -9.71 -38.43
CA ASN A 710 2.92 -10.81 -38.31
C ASN A 710 3.46 -10.94 -36.88
N PHE A 711 3.66 -9.82 -36.17
CA PHE A 711 4.11 -9.85 -34.78
C PHE A 711 2.98 -10.36 -33.88
N ARG A 712 1.74 -9.94 -34.15
CA ARG A 712 0.57 -10.38 -33.39
C ARG A 712 0.30 -11.87 -33.58
N ASP A 713 0.42 -12.39 -34.80
CA ASP A 713 0.24 -13.82 -35.09
C ASP A 713 1.35 -14.65 -34.42
N LEU A 714 2.60 -14.21 -34.54
CA LEU A 714 3.74 -14.85 -33.88
C LEU A 714 3.54 -14.96 -32.35
N LEU A 715 3.15 -13.87 -31.70
CA LEU A 715 3.01 -13.82 -30.25
C LEU A 715 1.80 -14.61 -29.72
N ASN A 716 0.74 -14.79 -30.53
CA ASN A 716 -0.47 -15.54 -30.14
C ASN A 716 -0.40 -17.02 -30.49
N ASN A 717 0.12 -17.37 -31.66
CA ASN A 717 -0.14 -18.66 -32.29
C ASN A 717 1.14 -19.48 -32.55
N ASP A 718 2.34 -18.89 -32.52
CA ASP A 718 3.58 -19.62 -32.79
C ASP A 718 3.95 -20.52 -31.61
N LYS A 719 4.24 -21.80 -31.88
CA LYS A 719 4.68 -22.81 -30.90
C LYS A 719 6.00 -22.43 -30.19
N ARG A 720 6.75 -21.45 -30.71
CA ARG A 720 7.97 -20.89 -30.12
C ARG A 720 7.69 -19.87 -29.01
N VAL A 721 6.47 -19.35 -28.91
CA VAL A 721 6.09 -18.36 -27.87
C VAL A 721 5.19 -19.03 -26.82
N ARG A 722 5.49 -18.77 -25.55
CA ARG A 722 4.69 -19.21 -24.42
C ARG A 722 4.53 -18.08 -23.41
N ILE A 723 3.29 -17.78 -23.05
CA ILE A 723 2.96 -16.74 -22.07
C ILE A 723 2.25 -17.41 -20.88
N GLU A 724 2.81 -17.25 -19.68
CA GLU A 724 2.24 -17.77 -18.44
C GLU A 724 1.63 -16.61 -17.65
N ASN A 725 0.37 -16.74 -17.23
CA ASN A 725 -0.37 -15.75 -16.43
C ASN A 725 -0.39 -16.07 -14.92
N ARG A 726 0.53 -16.93 -14.48
CA ARG A 726 0.59 -17.50 -13.13
C ARG A 726 2.02 -17.49 -12.61
N PHE A 727 2.18 -17.81 -11.32
CA PHE A 727 3.51 -18.04 -10.75
C PHE A 727 4.16 -19.25 -11.41
N VAL A 728 5.44 -19.11 -11.78
CA VAL A 728 6.26 -20.17 -12.36
C VAL A 728 7.47 -20.43 -11.47
N GLN A 729 7.96 -21.67 -11.48
CA GLN A 729 9.15 -22.08 -10.74
C GLN A 729 10.42 -21.53 -11.41
N GLN A 730 10.69 -20.24 -11.24
CA GLN A 730 11.77 -19.50 -11.90
C GLN A 730 13.13 -20.21 -11.78
N LYS A 731 13.49 -20.66 -10.59
CA LYS A 731 14.74 -21.37 -10.32
C LYS A 731 14.89 -22.62 -11.20
N TRP A 732 13.83 -23.42 -11.32
CA TRP A 732 13.81 -24.61 -12.17
C TRP A 732 13.95 -24.24 -13.66
N ILE A 733 13.26 -23.19 -14.11
CA ILE A 733 13.34 -22.68 -15.49
C ILE A 733 14.78 -22.24 -15.81
N LEU A 734 15.38 -21.42 -14.94
CA LEU A 734 16.74 -20.91 -15.12
C LEU A 734 17.79 -22.03 -15.11
N GLN A 735 17.55 -23.14 -14.41
CA GLN A 735 18.43 -24.30 -14.43
C GLN A 735 18.43 -25.04 -15.78
N GLN A 736 17.41 -24.87 -16.63
CA GLN A 736 17.31 -25.62 -17.88
C GLN A 736 18.38 -25.20 -18.90
N ASN A 737 18.92 -26.19 -19.62
CA ASN A 737 19.90 -25.96 -20.69
C ASN A 737 19.30 -25.28 -21.93
N SER A 738 17.98 -25.32 -22.11
CA SER A 738 17.29 -24.65 -23.21
C SER A 738 17.17 -23.14 -23.02
N VAL A 739 17.26 -22.62 -21.78
CA VAL A 739 17.25 -21.17 -21.52
C VAL A 739 18.62 -20.58 -21.82
N LYS A 740 18.68 -19.52 -22.64
CA LYS A 740 19.92 -18.80 -22.96
C LYS A 740 20.12 -17.59 -22.08
N MET A 741 19.08 -16.78 -21.94
CA MET A 741 19.13 -15.50 -21.25
C MET A 741 17.85 -15.23 -20.47
N PHE A 742 17.97 -14.34 -19.48
CA PHE A 742 16.89 -13.95 -18.59
C PHE A 742 16.58 -12.46 -18.70
N LEU A 743 15.35 -12.13 -19.03
CA LEU A 743 14.82 -10.78 -19.00
C LEU A 743 14.25 -10.49 -17.60
N SER A 744 14.92 -9.57 -16.89
CA SER A 744 14.71 -9.36 -15.46
C SER A 744 14.47 -7.89 -15.13
N HIS A 745 13.65 -7.68 -14.10
CA HIS A 745 13.51 -6.39 -13.41
C HIS A 745 14.75 -5.99 -12.57
N CYS A 746 15.81 -6.82 -12.54
CA CYS A 746 17.05 -6.60 -11.79
C CYS A 746 16.90 -6.63 -10.27
N GLY A 747 15.89 -7.32 -9.74
CA GLY A 747 15.89 -7.71 -8.33
C GLY A 747 17.10 -8.60 -8.02
N MET A 748 17.79 -8.35 -6.90
CA MET A 748 19.07 -9.00 -6.60
C MET A 748 18.96 -10.53 -6.59
N GLY A 749 17.98 -11.09 -5.87
CA GLY A 749 17.77 -12.55 -5.82
C GLY A 749 17.60 -13.19 -7.21
N SER A 750 16.71 -12.63 -8.04
CA SER A 750 16.48 -13.14 -9.40
C SER A 750 17.69 -12.99 -10.34
N SER A 751 18.47 -11.93 -10.15
CA SER A 751 19.68 -11.69 -10.94
C SER A 751 20.78 -12.68 -10.55
N LEU A 752 20.96 -12.90 -9.25
CA LEU A 752 21.91 -13.87 -8.72
C LEU A 752 21.55 -15.31 -9.10
N GLU A 753 20.26 -15.68 -9.11
CA GLU A 753 19.79 -16.98 -9.62
C GLU A 753 20.18 -17.19 -11.09
N ALA A 754 19.92 -16.21 -11.95
CA ALA A 754 20.24 -16.30 -13.37
C ALA A 754 21.74 -16.45 -13.61
N LEU A 755 22.56 -15.62 -12.95
CA LEU A 755 24.02 -15.68 -13.05
C LEU A 755 24.57 -17.01 -12.49
N TYR A 756 24.03 -17.49 -11.38
CA TYR A 756 24.40 -18.79 -10.81
C TYR A 756 24.18 -19.94 -11.81
N PHE A 757 23.04 -19.94 -12.52
CA PHE A 757 22.73 -20.93 -13.57
C PHE A 757 23.29 -20.57 -14.96
N ASN A 758 24.28 -19.68 -15.01
CA ASN A 758 25.00 -19.30 -16.21
C ASN A 758 24.10 -18.69 -17.31
N LYS A 759 23.18 -17.78 -16.93
CA LYS A 759 22.29 -17.04 -17.85
C LYS A 759 22.65 -15.56 -17.86
N SER A 760 22.85 -15.01 -19.05
CA SER A 760 23.00 -13.55 -19.22
C SER A 760 21.69 -12.84 -18.95
N ILE A 761 21.76 -11.58 -18.54
CA ILE A 761 20.57 -10.82 -18.11
C ILE A 761 20.29 -9.67 -19.08
N LEU A 762 19.06 -9.57 -19.56
CA LEU A 762 18.53 -8.33 -20.12
C LEU A 762 17.82 -7.55 -19.02
N CYS A 763 18.42 -6.41 -18.66
CA CYS A 763 18.00 -5.59 -17.53
C CYS A 763 16.90 -4.61 -17.92
N MET A 764 15.78 -4.67 -17.19
CA MET A 764 14.66 -3.74 -17.28
C MET A 764 14.26 -3.25 -15.88
N PRO A 765 15.05 -2.36 -15.24
CA PRO A 765 14.79 -1.92 -13.88
C PRO A 765 13.51 -1.06 -13.76
N PHE A 766 12.82 -1.14 -12.61
CA PHE A 766 11.61 -0.37 -12.32
C PHE A 766 11.76 0.53 -11.09
N SER A 767 12.43 0.07 -10.03
CA SER A 767 12.50 0.81 -8.77
C SER A 767 13.74 0.48 -7.91
N MET A 768 14.04 1.36 -6.96
CA MET A 768 15.05 1.15 -5.91
C MET A 768 16.45 0.76 -6.42
N GLU A 769 17.08 -0.23 -5.79
CA GLU A 769 18.41 -0.75 -6.12
C GLU A 769 18.48 -1.46 -7.47
N GLN A 770 17.35 -1.74 -8.14
CA GLN A 770 17.33 -2.42 -9.44
C GLN A 770 18.11 -1.66 -10.51
N PHE A 771 18.10 -0.33 -10.47
CA PHE A 771 18.88 0.51 -11.40
C PHE A 771 20.39 0.36 -11.16
N ALA A 772 20.83 0.35 -9.90
CA ALA A 772 22.22 0.11 -9.54
C ALA A 772 22.67 -1.31 -9.94
N ASN A 773 21.81 -2.30 -9.71
CA ASN A 773 22.04 -3.68 -10.15
C ASN A 773 22.17 -3.75 -11.67
N ALA A 774 21.29 -3.08 -12.43
CA ALA A 774 21.32 -3.07 -13.89
C ALA A 774 22.64 -2.50 -14.44
N ILE A 775 23.13 -1.40 -13.86
CA ILE A 775 24.42 -0.79 -14.24
C ILE A 775 25.57 -1.74 -13.89
N THR A 776 25.53 -2.36 -12.71
CA THR A 776 26.55 -3.33 -12.28
C THR A 776 26.62 -4.54 -13.21
N ILE A 777 25.48 -5.07 -13.62
CA ILE A 777 25.36 -6.17 -14.59
C ILE A 777 25.96 -5.79 -15.95
N GLU A 778 25.66 -4.59 -16.47
CA GLU A 778 26.21 -4.10 -17.74
C GLU A 778 27.73 -3.92 -17.66
N ASN A 779 28.25 -3.34 -16.56
CA ASN A 779 29.68 -3.11 -16.35
C ASN A 779 30.50 -4.39 -16.18
N LEU A 780 29.93 -5.42 -15.53
CA LEU A 780 30.58 -6.71 -15.38
C LEU A 780 30.55 -7.52 -16.70
N GLY A 781 29.85 -7.03 -17.72
CA GLY A 781 29.71 -7.71 -19.00
C GLY A 781 28.89 -9.01 -18.89
N VAL A 782 28.02 -9.12 -17.89
CA VAL A 782 27.18 -10.31 -17.64
C VAL A 782 25.72 -10.10 -18.08
N GLY A 783 25.42 -8.93 -18.63
CA GLY A 783 24.12 -8.60 -19.17
C GLY A 783 24.11 -7.25 -19.87
N GLU A 784 22.94 -6.84 -20.34
CA GLU A 784 22.74 -5.59 -21.06
C GLU A 784 21.54 -4.83 -20.51
N SER A 785 21.63 -3.50 -20.48
CA SER A 785 20.58 -2.66 -19.91
C SER A 785 19.73 -1.93 -20.95
N LEU A 786 18.42 -2.10 -20.84
CA LEU A 786 17.45 -1.26 -21.56
C LEU A 786 17.45 0.16 -20.98
N PHE A 787 17.88 0.35 -19.72
CA PHE A 787 18.05 1.66 -19.09
C PHE A 787 19.36 2.32 -19.54
N VAL A 788 19.30 3.62 -19.82
CA VAL A 788 20.48 4.44 -20.14
C VAL A 788 20.77 5.35 -18.96
N PRO A 789 21.89 5.15 -18.24
CA PRO A 789 22.26 6.06 -17.17
C PRO A 789 22.59 7.45 -17.73
N PRO A 790 22.15 8.54 -17.08
CA PRO A 790 22.55 9.90 -17.47
C PRO A 790 24.05 10.10 -17.22
N SER A 791 24.63 11.13 -17.85
CA SER A 791 26.06 11.44 -17.66
C SER A 791 26.40 11.70 -16.17
N ALA A 792 27.65 11.48 -15.77
CA ALA A 792 28.09 11.66 -14.37
C ALA A 792 27.81 13.08 -13.84
N VAL A 793 28.02 14.10 -14.69
CA VAL A 793 27.74 15.51 -14.38
C VAL A 793 26.24 15.76 -14.22
N GLN A 794 25.41 15.19 -15.10
CA GLN A 794 23.96 15.33 -15.02
C GLN A 794 23.38 14.61 -13.80
N SER A 795 23.95 13.46 -13.41
CA SER A 795 23.62 12.72 -12.19
C SER A 795 23.93 13.52 -10.90
N LEU A 796 24.97 14.37 -10.93
CA LEU A 796 25.35 15.27 -9.84
C LEU A 796 24.48 16.54 -9.78
N ILE A 797 23.96 17.02 -10.91
CA ILE A 797 23.25 18.31 -11.01
C ILE A 797 21.73 18.16 -10.89
N SER A 798 21.08 17.21 -11.57
CA SER A 798 19.61 17.07 -11.59
C SER A 798 19.16 15.60 -11.58
N PRO A 799 18.19 15.18 -10.74
CA PRO A 799 17.75 13.80 -10.72
C PRO A 799 16.99 13.44 -12.01
N TYR A 800 17.33 12.30 -12.60
CA TYR A 800 16.48 11.66 -13.59
C TYR A 800 15.20 11.16 -12.90
N ASP A 801 14.07 11.26 -13.59
CA ASP A 801 12.79 10.78 -13.09
C ASP A 801 12.63 9.31 -13.50
N PHE A 802 12.70 8.40 -12.54
CA PHE A 802 12.53 6.96 -12.79
C PHE A 802 11.17 6.63 -13.44
N ALA A 803 10.16 7.49 -13.28
CA ALA A 803 8.86 7.35 -13.94
C ALA A 803 8.91 7.75 -15.43
N LYS A 804 9.95 8.47 -15.88
CA LYS A 804 10.15 8.91 -17.27
C LYS A 804 11.08 8.03 -18.08
N TYR A 805 11.67 7.00 -17.46
CA TYR A 805 12.47 6.01 -18.16
C TYR A 805 11.61 5.24 -19.17
N THR A 806 11.98 5.31 -20.45
CA THR A 806 11.42 4.51 -21.53
C THR A 806 12.53 4.04 -22.48
N PHE A 807 12.20 3.15 -23.42
CA PHE A 807 13.13 2.61 -24.41
C PHE A 807 12.36 2.22 -25.69
N THR A 808 13.07 2.10 -26.81
CA THR A 808 12.47 1.76 -28.11
C THR A 808 12.60 0.27 -28.42
N ALA A 809 11.71 -0.26 -29.26
CA ALA A 809 11.81 -1.62 -29.79
C ALA A 809 13.16 -1.90 -30.48
N SER A 810 13.71 -0.92 -31.20
CA SER A 810 15.05 -1.04 -31.84
C SER A 810 16.15 -1.27 -30.81
N ARG A 811 16.09 -0.60 -29.65
CA ARG A 811 17.04 -0.81 -28.55
C ARG A 811 16.93 -2.23 -27.98
N VAL A 812 15.71 -2.74 -27.82
CA VAL A 812 15.46 -4.12 -27.37
C VAL A 812 16.12 -5.11 -28.33
N ILE A 813 15.89 -4.97 -29.63
CA ILE A 813 16.49 -5.84 -30.66
C ILE A 813 18.02 -5.78 -30.60
N GLY A 814 18.60 -4.58 -30.54
CA GLY A 814 20.06 -4.40 -30.50
C GLY A 814 20.70 -5.05 -29.28
N LYS A 815 20.14 -4.84 -28.08
CA LYS A 815 20.68 -5.41 -26.84
C LYS A 815 20.48 -6.92 -26.75
N ILE A 816 19.33 -7.45 -27.19
CA ILE A 816 19.12 -8.90 -27.27
C ILE A 816 20.10 -9.52 -28.27
N SER A 817 20.26 -8.93 -29.46
CA SER A 817 21.18 -9.46 -30.47
C SER A 817 22.63 -9.49 -29.96
N ALA A 818 23.05 -8.48 -29.19
CA ALA A 818 24.36 -8.46 -28.55
C ALA A 818 24.51 -9.62 -27.55
N LEU A 819 23.56 -9.81 -26.65
CA LEU A 819 23.56 -10.93 -25.70
C LEU A 819 23.45 -12.30 -26.38
N TRP A 820 22.79 -12.36 -27.53
CA TRP A 820 22.56 -13.60 -28.26
C TRP A 820 23.77 -14.06 -29.06
N MET A 821 24.48 -13.13 -29.71
CA MET A 821 25.56 -13.44 -30.65
C MET A 821 26.95 -13.39 -30.02
N ASN A 822 27.14 -12.56 -28.99
CA ASN A 822 28.49 -12.25 -28.50
C ASN A 822 28.95 -13.22 -27.41
N VAL A 823 29.94 -14.05 -27.77
CA VAL A 823 30.56 -15.07 -26.92
C VAL A 823 31.23 -14.47 -25.66
N THR A 824 31.57 -13.17 -25.65
CA THR A 824 32.18 -12.54 -24.47
C THR A 824 31.24 -12.55 -23.26
N TYR A 825 29.93 -12.34 -23.45
CA TYR A 825 28.96 -12.41 -22.35
C TYR A 825 28.85 -13.82 -21.80
N GLU A 826 28.82 -14.84 -22.66
CA GLU A 826 28.79 -16.24 -22.22
C GLU A 826 30.02 -16.60 -21.38
N LYS A 827 31.20 -16.11 -21.77
CA LYS A 827 32.44 -16.28 -21.00
C LYS A 827 32.36 -15.55 -19.65
N ALA A 828 31.90 -14.30 -19.63
CA ALA A 828 31.82 -13.50 -18.40
C ALA A 828 30.82 -14.10 -17.40
N VAL A 829 29.61 -14.45 -17.87
CA VAL A 829 28.57 -15.09 -17.04
C VAL A 829 29.07 -16.44 -16.52
N ARG A 830 29.80 -17.22 -17.33
CA ARG A 830 30.39 -18.50 -16.89
C ARG A 830 31.41 -18.31 -15.79
N LEU A 831 32.30 -17.33 -15.92
CA LEU A 831 33.30 -17.02 -14.88
C LEU A 831 32.62 -16.61 -13.58
N MET A 832 31.58 -15.76 -13.67
CA MET A 832 30.80 -15.36 -12.51
C MET A 832 30.05 -16.52 -11.85
N SER A 833 29.43 -17.40 -12.64
CA SER A 833 28.80 -18.63 -12.15
C SER A 833 29.79 -19.52 -11.40
N LEU A 834 31.00 -19.69 -11.93
CA LEU A 834 32.06 -20.46 -11.27
C LEU A 834 32.52 -19.83 -9.97
N GLU A 835 32.70 -18.50 -9.94
CA GLU A 835 33.02 -17.74 -8.71
C GLU A 835 31.95 -17.95 -7.64
N MET A 836 30.66 -17.80 -8.01
CA MET A 836 29.53 -17.94 -7.10
C MET A 836 29.39 -19.38 -6.56
N LYS A 837 29.69 -20.39 -7.38
CA LYS A 837 29.68 -21.80 -6.96
C LYS A 837 30.87 -22.14 -6.06
N HIS A 838 32.05 -21.58 -6.33
CA HIS A 838 33.24 -21.78 -5.51
C HIS A 838 33.10 -21.14 -4.12
N ALA A 839 32.35 -20.05 -3.98
CA ALA A 839 32.16 -19.36 -2.69
C ALA A 839 31.50 -20.22 -1.60
N GLY A 840 30.91 -21.37 -1.96
CA GLY A 840 30.45 -22.41 -1.02
C GLY A 840 29.01 -22.28 -0.54
N GLY A 841 28.34 -21.14 -0.79
CA GLY A 841 26.90 -20.95 -0.64
C GLY A 841 26.38 -21.30 0.76
N LEU A 842 25.25 -22.01 0.78
CA LEU A 842 24.58 -22.44 2.01
C LEU A 842 25.48 -23.31 2.90
N LYS A 843 26.25 -24.23 2.31
CA LYS A 843 27.12 -25.13 3.08
C LYS A 843 28.19 -24.33 3.84
N ARG A 844 28.86 -23.41 3.15
CA ARG A 844 29.87 -22.56 3.78
C ARG A 844 29.28 -21.60 4.80
N ALA A 845 28.05 -21.13 4.58
CA ALA A 845 27.32 -20.33 5.57
C ALA A 845 27.16 -21.06 6.89
N VAL A 846 26.72 -22.33 6.85
CA VAL A 846 26.57 -23.16 8.05
C VAL A 846 27.93 -23.37 8.73
N GLU A 847 28.98 -23.69 7.97
CA GLU A 847 30.35 -23.87 8.51
C GLU A 847 30.87 -22.61 9.23
N GLU A 848 30.66 -21.42 8.67
CA GLU A 848 31.12 -20.16 9.28
C GLU A 848 30.29 -19.79 10.52
N ILE A 849 29.00 -20.14 10.56
CA ILE A 849 28.15 -19.98 11.75
C ILE A 849 28.63 -20.91 12.86
N GLU A 850 28.84 -22.19 12.55
CA GLU A 850 29.37 -23.19 13.50
C GLU A 850 30.75 -22.77 14.04
N PHE A 851 31.63 -22.29 13.16
CA PHE A 851 32.93 -21.78 13.54
C PHE A 851 32.83 -20.58 14.49
N PHE A 852 31.93 -19.63 14.21
CA PHE A 852 31.71 -18.46 15.06
C PHE A 852 31.17 -18.81 16.45
N VAL A 853 30.25 -19.78 16.53
CA VAL A 853 29.75 -20.30 17.81
C VAL A 853 30.85 -21.03 18.58
N ASN A 854 31.65 -21.87 17.92
CA ASN A 854 32.77 -22.58 18.55
C ASN A 854 33.87 -21.64 19.06
N LEU A 855 33.96 -20.43 18.53
CA LEU A 855 34.86 -19.38 19.01
C LEU A 855 34.29 -18.57 20.18
N ASP A 856 33.09 -18.90 20.69
CA ASP A 856 32.38 -18.08 21.68
C ASP A 856 32.26 -16.61 21.22
N GLY A 857 32.11 -16.42 19.90
CA GLY A 857 32.02 -15.09 19.28
C GLY A 857 33.32 -14.28 19.24
N ASP A 858 34.47 -14.82 19.66
CA ASP A 858 35.76 -14.13 19.68
C ASP A 858 36.42 -14.04 18.29
N LEU A 859 35.88 -13.15 17.47
CA LEU A 859 36.42 -12.82 16.15
C LEU A 859 37.62 -11.84 16.22
N ASP A 860 37.87 -11.23 17.38
CA ASP A 860 38.92 -10.23 17.56
C ASP A 860 40.31 -10.83 17.31
N ARG A 861 40.50 -12.12 17.62
CA ARG A 861 41.71 -12.91 17.31
C ARG A 861 42.09 -12.95 15.82
N PHE A 862 41.13 -12.70 14.94
CA PHE A 862 41.28 -12.79 13.48
C PHE A 862 41.05 -11.44 12.78
N THR A 863 40.91 -10.34 13.54
CA THR A 863 40.77 -9.01 12.95
C THR A 863 42.06 -8.59 12.23
N PRO A 864 42.00 -8.12 10.97
CA PRO A 864 43.18 -7.60 10.29
C PRO A 864 43.76 -6.41 11.06
N PHE A 865 45.08 -6.36 11.31
CA PHE A 865 45.75 -5.26 12.05
C PHE A 865 45.39 -3.85 11.52
N GLN A 866 45.08 -3.71 10.24
CA GLN A 866 44.65 -2.44 9.64
C GLN A 866 43.29 -1.93 10.16
N SER A 867 42.47 -2.80 10.74
CA SER A 867 41.16 -2.46 11.33
C SER A 867 41.25 -1.92 12.77
N THR A 868 42.43 -1.98 13.41
CA THR A 868 42.65 -1.48 14.77
C THR A 868 43.25 -0.06 14.81
N LEU A 869 43.58 0.54 13.66
CA LEU A 869 44.18 1.88 13.55
C LEU A 869 43.10 2.98 13.46
N SER A 870 43.32 4.11 14.14
CA SER A 870 42.43 5.27 14.04
C SER A 870 42.49 5.92 12.65
N LEU A 871 41.45 6.68 12.26
CA LEU A 871 41.32 7.27 10.92
C LEU A 871 42.55 8.11 10.53
N TYR A 872 43.07 8.92 11.44
CA TYR A 872 44.23 9.78 11.16
C TYR A 872 45.56 8.99 11.10
N GLN A 873 45.73 7.96 11.92
CA GLN A 873 46.89 7.06 11.86
C GLN A 873 46.90 6.22 10.59
N ARG A 874 45.73 5.74 10.18
CA ARG A 874 45.56 4.90 8.98
C ARG A 874 45.91 5.65 7.69
N TYR A 875 45.72 6.96 7.67
CA TYR A 875 46.06 7.84 6.54
C TYR A 875 47.32 8.68 6.78
N MET A 876 48.08 8.41 7.84
CA MET A 876 49.28 9.15 8.22
C MET A 876 49.05 10.68 8.33
N LEU A 877 47.81 11.09 8.63
CA LEU A 877 47.44 12.50 8.77
C LEU A 877 48.04 13.13 10.02
N ASP A 878 48.31 12.32 11.04
CA ASP A 878 49.15 12.68 12.18
C ASP A 878 50.57 13.04 11.74
N LEU A 879 51.17 12.23 10.88
CA LEU A 879 52.48 12.51 10.28
C LEU A 879 52.44 13.75 9.36
N LEU A 880 51.38 13.93 8.56
CA LEU A 880 51.20 15.08 7.68
C LEU A 880 51.02 16.39 8.48
N LEU A 881 50.27 16.34 9.59
CA LEU A 881 50.10 17.46 10.51
C LEU A 881 51.45 17.87 11.13
N VAL A 882 52.23 16.89 11.60
CA VAL A 882 53.52 17.12 12.27
C VAL A 882 54.61 17.55 11.29
N LEU A 883 54.68 16.94 10.11
CA LEU A 883 55.78 17.15 9.16
C LEU A 883 55.55 18.28 8.16
N VAL A 884 54.30 18.68 7.90
CA VAL A 884 53.98 19.65 6.85
C VAL A 884 53.21 20.85 7.40
N VAL A 885 52.12 20.62 8.11
CA VAL A 885 51.21 21.70 8.56
C VAL A 885 51.86 22.56 9.64
N LEU A 886 52.41 21.92 10.68
CA LEU A 886 53.10 22.61 11.78
C LEU A 886 54.32 23.43 11.29
N PRO A 887 55.25 22.86 10.51
CA PRO A 887 56.36 23.61 9.94
C PRO A 887 55.90 24.75 9.02
N GLY A 888 54.89 24.51 8.17
CA GLY A 888 54.32 25.54 7.29
C GLY A 888 53.69 26.72 8.04
N ALA A 889 52.99 26.44 9.14
CA ALA A 889 52.43 27.48 10.01
C ALA A 889 53.54 28.29 10.70
N ILE A 890 54.61 27.64 11.16
CA ILE A 890 55.78 28.32 11.75
C ILE A 890 56.46 29.23 10.71
N ILE A 891 56.69 28.74 9.50
CA ILE A 891 57.28 29.53 8.40
C ILE A 891 56.39 30.73 8.07
N THR A 892 55.08 30.52 7.94
CA THR A 892 54.12 31.60 7.64
C THR A 892 54.10 32.64 8.75
N TYR A 893 54.15 32.23 10.02
CA TYR A 893 54.24 33.13 11.16
C TYR A 893 55.54 33.95 11.14
N ILE A 894 56.68 33.32 10.82
CA ILE A 894 57.96 34.02 10.66
C ILE A 894 57.89 35.05 9.53
N ILE A 895 57.34 34.68 8.37
CA ILE A 895 57.18 35.60 7.23
C ILE A 895 56.29 36.80 7.62
N LEU A 896 55.16 36.56 8.29
CA LEU A 896 54.25 37.62 8.74
C LEU A 896 54.91 38.54 9.78
N LYS A 897 55.75 37.99 10.67
CA LYS A 897 56.50 38.76 11.67
C LYS A 897 57.59 39.60 11.01
N CYS A 898 58.32 39.03 10.04
CA CYS A 898 59.31 39.75 9.22
C CYS A 898 58.66 40.85 8.38
N TYR A 899 57.48 40.59 7.79
CA TYR A 899 56.72 41.57 7.03
C TYR A 899 56.22 42.72 7.90
N LYS A 900 55.69 42.42 9.10
CA LYS A 900 55.30 43.45 10.08
C LYS A 900 56.49 44.29 10.54
N ARG A 901 57.66 43.67 10.75
CA ARG A 901 58.90 44.38 11.11
C ARG A 901 59.38 45.30 9.99
N ARG A 902 59.42 44.82 8.74
CA ARG A 902 59.73 45.64 7.54
C ARG A 902 58.75 46.79 7.33
N ARG A 903 57.47 46.61 7.70
CA ARG A 903 56.46 47.67 7.60
C ARG A 903 56.67 48.74 8.67
N LYS A 904 57.11 48.34 9.88
CA LYS A 904 57.55 49.25 10.94
C LYS A 904 58.80 50.04 10.55
N GLU A 905 59.82 49.37 10.01
CA GLU A 905 61.06 50.00 9.51
C GLU A 905 60.87 50.89 8.26
N LYS A 906 59.69 50.86 7.62
CA LYS A 906 59.31 51.79 6.53
C LYS A 906 58.43 52.95 7.01
N THR A 907 57.99 52.93 8.26
CA THR A 907 57.13 53.97 8.85
C THR A 907 57.82 54.78 9.95
N GLU A 908 58.96 54.32 10.44
CA GLU A 908 60.03 55.11 11.08
C GLU A 908 61.05 55.53 10.02
#